data_AF-A0A3C0TQ51-F1
#
_entry.id   AF-A0A3C0TQ51-F1
#
_cell.length_a   1.000
_cell.length_b   1.000
_cell.length_c   1.000
_cell.angle_alpha   90.00
_cell.angle_beta   90.00
_cell.angle_gamma   90.00
#
_symmetry.space_group_name_H-M   'P 1'
#
loop_
_entity.id
_entity.type
_entity.pdbx_description
1 polymer ?
#
loop_
_entity_poly.entity_id
_entity_poly.type
_entity_poly.pdbx_seq_one_letter_code
_entity_poly.pdbx_strand_id
1 'polypeptide(L)'
;MPTLLKILFYALAGALGGSAAWVFILSLHTAARGGLLTELMLGALAGIFIGGFIWSHEAITGRQFQAAAKRAAFGAIAGILGGAAGAALGSTVFTAIGRFIVKSGGLNASIGIALAVGLGWAVLGAAVGASGGIIIRSRERFVYGLFGGAVGGFLGGVLFYSMSATSIWSALAGLFLLGMCIGAFISLVEEAMVGARVKVIKGRHVGREFPILKALSSIGRDDRADVCLSGAEGVGLEHAYIKKKKHGFSIEQGQGGTGVYVNHQKTDHARLSNGDVIRVGSIMLLFSTVKKAAVVIGALFLFSASQMFSGPAWAGDARSVKITQFDLSGYPTVKTYVSILDGNGKAVRGLGKHNVAMKENGVPVRVKEMKVVRASGDREPLSLALVIDKSGSMAGNKITQAKASVLRFISLMEKGDRASLFAFSDDVVEAESLTRDREKLKKSAGGIRTGGNTALYDAIAQGVDSVQRRSGRRAVIVLSDGISNRGVYTIERAIEHATKSYVSVYVIGLGEDVRTARLERIAHKTGGTYFFTPSAEGLLGIYETISRRIKNEYVVSYDTKQRGTYLRNVDLRIVRGPTTKRAYFQPESSLFGAGGSVPGWAFLIPLVSMVGLVGVSLRNIERQYSAGHLSIVSGRASRKEIDVSANVTLGRDERNAVGLFKDNQVAQYHAEVRKINGSYVVADKGTSAGTYVNRNKVSGERKLTDGDVIGIGGFKIVFSQGRQRTCSGCNGPIRGSSKFCPKCGTKNG
;
A
#
# COMPACT_ATOMS: atom_id res chain seq x y z
N MET A 1 24.92 9.69 11.40
CA MET A 1 24.69 9.59 9.93
C MET A 1 24.07 10.90 9.46
N PRO A 2 24.38 11.39 8.25
CA PRO A 2 23.69 12.55 7.69
C PRO A 2 22.19 12.30 7.54
N THR A 3 21.37 13.33 7.74
CA THR A 3 19.90 13.28 7.76
C THR A 3 19.30 12.61 6.53
N LEU A 4 19.76 13.01 5.34
CA LEU A 4 19.27 12.46 4.07
C LEU A 4 19.51 10.94 3.98
N LEU A 5 20.66 10.49 4.46
CA LEU A 5 21.02 9.07 4.44
C LEU A 5 20.12 8.27 5.39
N LYS A 6 19.76 8.82 6.55
CA LYS A 6 18.81 8.18 7.48
C LYS A 6 17.44 7.98 6.80
N ILE A 7 16.91 9.00 6.14
CA ILE A 7 15.61 8.92 5.44
C ILE A 7 15.65 7.86 4.34
N LEU A 8 16.72 7.82 3.54
CA LEU A 8 16.93 6.81 2.49
C LEU A 8 16.96 5.38 3.04
N PHE A 9 17.59 5.15 4.19
CA PHE A 9 17.64 3.82 4.82
C PHE A 9 16.26 3.34 5.28
N TYR A 10 15.49 4.22 5.94
CA TYR A 10 14.12 3.90 6.35
C TYR A 10 13.23 3.62 5.13
N ALA A 11 13.34 4.45 4.09
CA ALA A 11 12.60 4.29 2.84
C ALA A 11 12.93 2.95 2.16
N LEU A 12 14.22 2.62 2.04
CA LEU A 12 14.66 1.36 1.44
C LEU A 12 14.22 0.14 2.26
N ALA A 13 14.34 0.20 3.59
CA ALA A 13 13.88 -0.87 4.46
C ALA A 13 12.38 -1.13 4.26
N GLY A 14 11.57 -0.07 4.24
CA GLY A 14 10.15 -0.18 3.93
C GLY A 14 9.88 -0.78 2.55
N ALA A 15 10.60 -0.34 1.52
CA ALA A 15 10.43 -0.82 0.15
C ALA A 15 10.76 -2.32 -0.01
N LEU A 16 11.81 -2.78 0.67
CA LEU A 16 12.18 -4.19 0.75
C LEU A 16 11.14 -5.01 1.52
N GLY A 17 10.57 -4.46 2.60
CA GLY A 17 9.46 -5.07 3.32
C GLY A 17 8.20 -5.23 2.45
N GLY A 18 7.83 -4.19 1.69
CA GLY A 18 6.72 -4.26 0.74
C GLY A 18 6.94 -5.30 -0.36
N SER A 19 8.17 -5.40 -0.86
CA SER A 19 8.55 -6.41 -1.86
C SER A 19 8.51 -7.83 -1.31
N ALA A 20 8.97 -8.02 -0.07
CA ALA A 20 8.93 -9.31 0.60
C ALA A 20 7.48 -9.79 0.84
N ALA A 21 6.56 -8.86 1.12
CA ALA A 21 5.14 -9.19 1.31
C ALA A 21 4.46 -9.70 0.02
N TRP A 22 4.91 -9.25 -1.15
CA TRP A 22 4.24 -9.45 -2.44
C TRP A 22 3.91 -10.92 -2.74
N VAL A 23 4.87 -11.84 -2.57
CA VAL A 23 4.70 -13.26 -2.91
C VAL A 23 3.69 -13.95 -2.00
N PHE A 24 3.72 -13.63 -0.69
CA PHE A 24 2.81 -14.22 0.29
C PHE A 24 1.39 -13.69 0.12
N ILE A 25 1.24 -12.39 -0.17
CA ILE A 25 -0.04 -11.77 -0.51
C ILE A 25 -0.63 -12.46 -1.74
N LEU A 26 0.17 -12.66 -2.79
CA LEU A 26 -0.29 -13.30 -4.03
C LEU A 26 -0.68 -14.78 -3.81
N SER A 27 0.11 -15.52 -3.03
CA SER A 27 -0.14 -16.94 -2.74
C SER A 27 -1.38 -17.15 -1.86
N LEU A 28 -1.53 -16.36 -0.80
CA LEU A 28 -2.72 -16.40 0.05
C LEU A 28 -3.97 -16.02 -0.75
N HIS A 29 -3.84 -15.04 -1.65
CA HIS A 29 -4.93 -14.61 -2.50
C HIS A 29 -5.40 -15.72 -3.46
N THR A 30 -4.47 -16.50 -4.03
CA THR A 30 -4.84 -17.65 -4.88
C THR A 30 -5.49 -18.81 -4.12
N ALA A 31 -5.18 -18.97 -2.82
CA ALA A 31 -5.67 -20.07 -2.00
C ALA A 31 -7.01 -19.77 -1.30
N ALA A 32 -7.31 -18.50 -1.00
CA ALA A 32 -8.47 -18.11 -0.22
C ALA A 32 -9.70 -17.81 -1.08
N ARG A 33 -10.86 -18.38 -0.73
CA ARG A 33 -12.17 -17.94 -1.22
C ARG A 33 -12.48 -16.60 -0.54
N GLY A 34 -12.57 -15.51 -1.31
CA GLY A 34 -12.56 -14.13 -0.79
C GLY A 34 -13.57 -13.81 0.34
N GLY A 35 -13.40 -12.63 0.96
CA GLY A 35 -14.22 -12.18 2.09
C GLY A 35 -13.43 -11.33 3.08
N LEU A 36 -14.08 -10.87 4.16
CA LEU A 36 -13.45 -10.04 5.18
C LEU A 36 -12.21 -10.70 5.80
N LEU A 37 -12.26 -12.02 6.07
CA LEU A 37 -11.14 -12.76 6.64
C LEU A 37 -9.91 -12.72 5.72
N THR A 38 -10.10 -12.89 4.42
CA THR A 38 -9.01 -12.81 3.45
C THR A 38 -8.38 -11.41 3.44
N GLU A 39 -9.19 -10.36 3.46
CA GLU A 39 -8.70 -8.97 3.51
C GLU A 39 -7.92 -8.68 4.80
N LEU A 40 -8.41 -9.16 5.95
CA LEU A 40 -7.70 -9.06 7.23
C LEU A 40 -6.32 -9.75 7.17
N MET A 41 -6.25 -10.95 6.58
CA MET A 41 -4.99 -11.69 6.47
C MET A 41 -4.01 -11.05 5.48
N LEU A 42 -4.49 -10.51 4.36
CA LEU A 42 -3.64 -9.79 3.39
C LEU A 42 -3.07 -8.50 4.01
N GLY A 43 -3.90 -7.75 4.72
CA GLY A 43 -3.46 -6.58 5.48
C GLY A 43 -2.42 -6.94 6.54
N ALA A 44 -2.67 -8.00 7.30
CA ALA A 44 -1.73 -8.50 8.31
C ALA A 44 -0.37 -8.90 7.69
N LEU A 45 -0.37 -9.63 6.56
CA LEU A 45 0.86 -10.02 5.86
C LEU A 45 1.66 -8.80 5.40
N ALA A 46 1.01 -7.80 4.80
CA ALA A 46 1.68 -6.55 4.42
C ALA A 46 2.33 -5.87 5.64
N GLY A 47 1.62 -5.83 6.76
CA GLY A 47 2.13 -5.24 7.99
C GLY A 47 3.29 -5.99 8.63
N ILE A 48 3.29 -7.33 8.61
CA ILE A 48 4.40 -8.15 9.12
C ILE A 48 5.72 -7.75 8.48
N PHE A 49 5.78 -7.74 7.14
CA PHE A 49 7.02 -7.51 6.42
C PHE A 49 7.43 -6.03 6.44
N ILE A 50 6.50 -5.10 6.21
CA ILE A 50 6.82 -3.66 6.23
C ILE A 50 7.30 -3.25 7.63
N GLY A 51 6.57 -3.62 8.68
CA GLY A 51 6.94 -3.29 10.06
C GLY A 51 8.25 -3.96 10.50
N GLY A 52 8.43 -5.24 10.17
CA GLY A 52 9.63 -5.99 10.53
C GLY A 52 10.90 -5.43 9.90
N PHE A 53 10.86 -5.06 8.61
CA PHE A 53 12.01 -4.48 7.92
C PHE A 53 12.34 -3.06 8.40
N ILE A 54 11.32 -2.21 8.58
CA ILE A 54 11.52 -0.83 9.06
C ILE A 54 12.18 -0.83 10.44
N TRP A 55 11.82 -1.71 11.37
CA TRP A 55 12.39 -1.65 12.73
C TRP A 55 13.71 -2.41 12.90
N SER A 56 14.04 -3.33 12.00
CA SER A 56 15.29 -4.10 12.06
C SER A 56 16.49 -3.39 11.46
N HIS A 57 16.30 -2.46 10.53
CA HIS A 57 17.42 -1.86 9.77
C HIS A 57 18.50 -1.21 10.66
N GLU A 58 18.13 -0.44 11.70
CA GLU A 58 19.11 0.19 12.59
C GLU A 58 20.01 -0.84 13.29
N ALA A 59 19.42 -1.93 13.78
CA ALA A 59 20.17 -2.95 14.50
C ALA A 59 21.02 -3.80 13.54
N ILE A 60 20.57 -4.00 12.29
CA ILE A 60 21.38 -4.64 11.23
C ILE A 60 22.59 -3.76 10.90
N THR A 61 22.39 -2.45 10.72
CA THR A 61 23.51 -1.51 10.48
C THR A 61 24.49 -1.43 11.64
N GLY A 62 24.01 -1.62 12.88
CA GLY A 62 24.82 -1.69 14.08
C GLY A 62 25.49 -3.05 14.34
N ARG A 63 25.31 -4.06 13.46
CA ARG A 63 25.74 -5.47 13.66
C ARG A 63 25.18 -6.14 14.92
N GLN A 64 24.05 -5.65 15.43
CA GLN A 64 23.38 -6.18 16.62
C GLN A 64 22.24 -7.12 16.20
N PHE A 65 22.58 -8.30 15.65
CA PHE A 65 21.60 -9.23 15.08
C PHE A 65 20.50 -9.67 16.08
N GLN A 66 20.86 -9.87 17.34
CA GLN A 66 19.88 -10.20 18.39
C GLN A 66 18.90 -9.05 18.66
N ALA A 67 19.37 -7.80 18.63
CA ALA A 67 18.51 -6.64 18.75
C ALA A 67 17.63 -6.44 17.50
N ALA A 68 18.17 -6.77 16.32
CA ALA A 68 17.43 -6.71 15.06
C ALA A 68 16.24 -7.66 15.05
N ALA A 69 16.42 -8.91 15.47
CA ALA A 69 15.35 -9.89 15.55
C ALA A 69 14.23 -9.45 16.52
N LYS A 70 14.60 -8.94 17.71
CA LYS A 70 13.61 -8.43 18.68
C LYS A 70 12.83 -7.24 18.12
N ARG A 71 13.51 -6.27 17.51
CA ARG A 71 12.86 -5.09 16.91
C ARG A 71 11.97 -5.47 15.72
N ALA A 72 12.41 -6.43 14.89
CA ALA A 72 11.60 -6.97 13.80
C ALA A 72 10.30 -7.58 14.32
N ALA A 73 10.36 -8.37 15.39
CA ALA A 73 9.18 -9.01 15.98
C ALA A 73 8.15 -8.00 16.49
N PHE A 74 8.59 -6.96 17.23
CA PHE A 74 7.68 -5.89 17.68
C PHE A 74 7.06 -5.13 16.50
N GLY A 75 7.87 -4.81 15.48
CA GLY A 75 7.39 -4.17 14.26
C GLY A 75 6.36 -5.04 13.51
N ALA A 76 6.60 -6.35 13.44
CA ALA A 76 5.70 -7.29 12.80
C ALA A 76 4.36 -7.43 13.55
N ILE A 77 4.37 -7.54 14.89
CA ILE A 77 3.15 -7.63 15.70
C ILE A 77 2.28 -6.38 15.54
N ALA A 78 2.87 -5.20 15.64
CA ALA A 78 2.14 -3.95 15.41
C ALA A 78 1.64 -3.86 13.96
N GLY A 79 2.43 -4.35 13.01
CA GLY A 79 2.05 -4.48 11.61
C GLY A 79 0.84 -5.40 11.39
N ILE A 80 0.74 -6.55 12.07
CA ILE A 80 -0.41 -7.45 12.00
C ILE A 80 -1.68 -6.71 12.40
N LEU A 81 -1.66 -6.09 13.58
CA LEU A 81 -2.83 -5.38 14.12
C LEU A 81 -3.23 -4.19 13.25
N GLY A 82 -2.25 -3.37 12.85
CA GLY A 82 -2.47 -2.22 11.99
C GLY A 82 -2.94 -2.59 10.59
N GLY A 83 -2.38 -3.64 10.02
CA GLY A 83 -2.70 -4.15 8.70
C GLY A 83 -4.10 -4.75 8.63
N ALA A 84 -4.45 -5.59 9.61
CA ALA A 84 -5.80 -6.14 9.73
C ALA A 84 -6.84 -5.04 9.96
N ALA A 85 -6.60 -4.14 10.92
CA ALA A 85 -7.49 -3.01 11.18
C ALA A 85 -7.63 -2.08 9.97
N GLY A 86 -6.52 -1.79 9.26
CA GLY A 86 -6.51 -0.98 8.06
C GLY A 86 -7.26 -1.60 6.89
N ALA A 87 -7.18 -2.92 6.72
CA ALA A 87 -7.96 -3.64 5.71
C ALA A 87 -9.47 -3.61 6.01
N ALA A 88 -9.86 -3.81 7.28
CA ALA A 88 -11.26 -3.72 7.71
C ALA A 88 -11.82 -2.30 7.57
N LEU A 89 -11.08 -1.29 8.04
CA LEU A 89 -11.46 0.12 7.91
C LEU A 89 -11.49 0.54 6.44
N GLY A 90 -10.51 0.14 5.65
CA GLY A 90 -10.47 0.39 4.21
C GLY A 90 -11.73 -0.15 3.51
N SER A 91 -12.14 -1.39 3.79
CA SER A 91 -13.33 -2.01 3.19
C SER A 91 -14.64 -1.34 3.62
N THR A 92 -14.77 -0.99 4.92
CA THR A 92 -15.97 -0.33 5.46
C THR A 92 -16.09 1.12 4.97
N VAL A 93 -15.00 1.90 5.03
CA VAL A 93 -14.93 3.27 4.52
C VAL A 93 -15.11 3.30 3.00
N PHE A 94 -14.52 2.36 2.26
CA PHE A 94 -14.74 2.21 0.82
C PHE A 94 -16.22 2.00 0.50
N THR A 95 -16.89 1.13 1.26
CA THR A 95 -18.32 0.87 1.05
C THR A 95 -19.15 2.12 1.38
N ALA A 96 -18.82 2.85 2.44
CA ALA A 96 -19.51 4.08 2.83
C ALA A 96 -19.31 5.22 1.82
N ILE A 97 -18.06 5.44 1.38
CA ILE A 97 -17.69 6.44 0.39
C ILE A 97 -18.27 6.09 -0.99
N GLY A 98 -18.27 4.80 -1.37
CA GLY A 98 -18.95 4.33 -2.57
C GLY A 98 -20.45 4.66 -2.56
N ARG A 99 -21.13 4.42 -1.44
CA ARG A 99 -22.54 4.83 -1.27
C ARG A 99 -22.71 6.36 -1.31
N PHE A 100 -21.78 7.11 -0.74
CA PHE A 100 -21.81 8.57 -0.74
C PHE A 100 -21.57 9.17 -2.14
N ILE A 101 -20.61 8.69 -2.90
CA ILE A 101 -20.32 9.15 -4.27
C ILE A 101 -21.51 8.87 -5.20
N VAL A 102 -22.13 7.70 -5.06
CA VAL A 102 -23.36 7.35 -5.79
C VAL A 102 -24.52 8.29 -5.42
N LYS A 103 -24.58 8.78 -4.17
CA LYS A 103 -25.59 9.75 -3.71
C LYS A 103 -25.30 11.19 -4.13
N SER A 104 -24.04 11.62 -4.12
CA SER A 104 -23.66 13.03 -4.24
C SER A 104 -23.35 13.48 -5.68
N GLY A 105 -23.28 12.55 -6.65
CA GLY A 105 -23.26 12.86 -8.09
C GLY A 105 -22.12 13.72 -8.64
N GLY A 106 -21.15 14.15 -7.81
CA GLY A 106 -20.20 15.22 -8.17
C GLY A 106 -18.70 14.87 -8.11
N LEU A 107 -18.30 13.72 -7.55
CA LEU A 107 -16.89 13.30 -7.51
C LEU A 107 -16.64 12.17 -8.51
N ASN A 108 -15.56 12.28 -9.29
CA ASN A 108 -15.06 11.17 -10.10
C ASN A 108 -14.86 9.95 -9.19
N ALA A 109 -15.56 8.86 -9.47
CA ALA A 109 -15.54 7.65 -8.63
C ALA A 109 -14.11 7.13 -8.38
N SER A 110 -13.19 7.35 -9.33
CA SER A 110 -11.76 7.03 -9.19
C SER A 110 -11.07 7.75 -8.04
N ILE A 111 -11.35 9.05 -7.84
CA ILE A 111 -10.71 9.86 -6.79
C ILE A 111 -11.20 9.40 -5.42
N GLY A 112 -12.50 9.19 -5.26
CA GLY A 112 -13.05 8.76 -3.98
C GLY A 112 -12.62 7.35 -3.57
N ILE A 113 -12.39 6.46 -4.54
CA ILE A 113 -11.80 5.14 -4.28
C ILE A 113 -10.33 5.28 -3.85
N ALA A 114 -9.53 6.09 -4.54
CA ALA A 114 -8.14 6.32 -4.19
C ALA A 114 -8.00 6.86 -2.75
N LEU A 115 -8.88 7.78 -2.34
CA LEU A 115 -8.93 8.32 -0.99
C LEU A 115 -9.30 7.26 0.06
N ALA A 116 -10.29 6.41 -0.23
CA ALA A 116 -10.69 5.32 0.66
C ALA A 116 -9.57 4.29 0.87
N VAL A 117 -8.89 3.91 -0.22
CA VAL A 117 -7.74 3.00 -0.18
C VAL A 117 -6.58 3.63 0.59
N GLY A 118 -6.29 4.92 0.33
CA GLY A 118 -5.32 5.69 1.09
C GLY A 118 -5.62 5.68 2.60
N LEU A 119 -6.86 5.91 3.01
CA LEU A 119 -7.26 5.89 4.42
C LEU A 119 -7.05 4.51 5.07
N GLY A 120 -7.32 3.42 4.37
CA GLY A 120 -7.03 2.07 4.87
C GLY A 120 -5.54 1.84 5.13
N TRP A 121 -4.69 2.24 4.18
CA TRP A 121 -3.24 2.14 4.32
C TRP A 121 -2.64 3.12 5.34
N ALA A 122 -3.31 4.25 5.60
CA ALA A 122 -2.94 5.19 6.66
C ALA A 122 -2.99 4.54 8.05
N VAL A 123 -3.98 3.66 8.30
CA VAL A 123 -4.09 2.93 9.58
C VAL A 123 -2.92 1.97 9.77
N LEU A 124 -2.55 1.23 8.72
CA LEU A 124 -1.37 0.37 8.76
C LEU A 124 -0.11 1.19 9.05
N GLY A 125 0.09 2.27 8.27
CA GLY A 125 1.24 3.15 8.45
C GLY A 125 1.32 3.71 9.86
N ALA A 126 0.19 4.19 10.40
CA ALA A 126 0.08 4.70 11.76
C ALA A 126 0.50 3.67 12.82
N ALA A 127 0.02 2.43 12.71
CA ALA A 127 0.38 1.36 13.63
C ALA A 127 1.87 0.98 13.55
N VAL A 128 2.40 0.85 12.33
CA VAL A 128 3.82 0.56 12.09
C VAL A 128 4.70 1.66 12.67
N GLY A 129 4.34 2.93 12.46
CA GLY A 129 5.08 4.08 12.98
C GLY A 129 4.99 4.22 14.50
N ALA A 130 3.80 4.04 15.08
CA ALA A 130 3.57 4.10 16.52
C ALA A 130 4.35 3.03 17.30
N SER A 131 4.54 1.84 16.70
CA SER A 131 5.29 0.75 17.31
C SER A 131 6.74 1.11 17.69
N GLY A 132 7.35 2.05 16.97
CA GLY A 132 8.65 2.62 17.32
C GLY A 132 8.71 3.30 18.67
N GLY A 133 7.66 4.04 19.02
CA GLY A 133 7.53 4.67 20.32
C GLY A 133 7.43 3.65 21.46
N ILE A 134 6.79 2.51 21.21
CA ILE A 134 6.69 1.41 22.18
C ILE A 134 8.06 0.74 22.36
N ILE A 135 8.78 0.46 21.27
CA ILE A 135 10.11 -0.16 21.28
C ILE A 135 11.12 0.71 22.06
N ILE A 136 11.10 2.03 21.87
CA ILE A 136 12.00 2.98 22.54
C ILE A 136 11.42 3.52 23.86
N ARG A 137 10.19 3.14 24.25
CA ARG A 137 9.46 3.67 25.42
C ARG A 137 9.40 5.21 25.45
N SER A 138 9.02 5.82 24.33
CA SER A 138 8.85 7.28 24.19
C SER A 138 7.47 7.63 23.65
N ARG A 139 6.69 8.38 24.45
CA ARG A 139 5.37 8.90 24.05
C ARG A 139 5.47 9.88 22.89
N GLU A 140 6.54 10.68 22.82
CA GLU A 140 6.77 11.60 21.70
C GLU A 140 7.04 10.82 20.41
N ARG A 141 7.93 9.83 20.46
CA ARG A 141 8.22 8.98 19.29
C ARG A 141 6.99 8.18 18.86
N PHE A 142 6.14 7.79 19.80
CA PHE A 142 4.85 7.15 19.50
C PHE A 142 3.95 8.08 18.68
N VAL A 143 3.76 9.33 19.14
CA VAL A 143 2.86 10.30 18.48
C VAL A 143 3.39 10.68 17.10
N TYR A 144 4.66 11.05 16.99
CA TYR A 144 5.21 11.47 15.70
C TYR A 144 5.39 10.31 14.73
N GLY A 145 5.73 9.11 15.24
CA GLY A 145 5.72 7.88 14.46
C GLY A 145 4.33 7.56 13.92
N LEU A 146 3.28 7.72 14.72
CA LEU A 146 1.89 7.58 14.30
C LEU A 146 1.56 8.54 13.15
N PHE A 147 1.91 9.83 13.26
CA PHE A 147 1.65 10.82 12.21
C PHE A 147 2.46 10.55 10.93
N GLY A 148 3.77 10.34 11.03
CA GLY A 148 4.62 10.05 9.88
C GLY A 148 4.21 8.76 9.18
N GLY A 149 3.88 7.74 9.96
CA GLY A 149 3.32 6.50 9.46
C GLY A 149 1.98 6.69 8.74
N ALA A 150 1.03 7.43 9.33
CA ALA A 150 -0.28 7.68 8.73
C ALA A 150 -0.19 8.42 7.39
N VAL A 151 0.63 9.48 7.32
CA VAL A 151 0.84 10.25 6.09
C VAL A 151 1.52 9.40 5.01
N GLY A 152 2.58 8.67 5.38
CA GLY A 152 3.28 7.77 4.47
C GLY A 152 2.40 6.63 3.96
N GLY A 153 1.56 6.07 4.83
CA GLY A 153 0.58 5.04 4.48
C GLY A 153 -0.52 5.57 3.55
N PHE A 154 -1.02 6.78 3.79
CA PHE A 154 -2.02 7.42 2.93
C PHE A 154 -1.49 7.66 1.52
N LEU A 155 -0.36 8.37 1.41
CA LEU A 155 0.29 8.68 0.14
C LEU A 155 0.72 7.41 -0.61
N GLY A 156 1.36 6.48 0.11
CA GLY A 156 1.74 5.19 -0.42
C GLY A 156 0.54 4.37 -0.89
N GLY A 157 -0.60 4.44 -0.19
CA GLY A 157 -1.84 3.76 -0.55
C GLY A 157 -2.49 4.30 -1.82
N VAL A 158 -2.47 5.63 -2.01
CA VAL A 158 -2.95 6.28 -3.24
C VAL A 158 -2.06 5.91 -4.44
N LEU A 159 -0.73 5.92 -4.26
CA LEU A 159 0.22 5.47 -5.28
C LEU A 159 0.05 3.98 -5.60
N PHE A 160 -0.11 3.16 -4.55
CA PHE A 160 -0.39 1.74 -4.69
C PHE A 160 -1.64 1.51 -5.52
N TYR A 161 -2.75 2.19 -5.23
CA TYR A 161 -4.00 2.08 -5.99
C TYR A 161 -3.81 2.48 -7.47
N SER A 162 -3.08 3.57 -7.72
CA SER A 162 -2.85 4.08 -9.08
C SER A 162 -2.02 3.11 -9.92
N MET A 163 -1.09 2.37 -9.30
CA MET A 163 -0.19 1.46 -10.01
C MET A 163 -0.66 0.02 -10.04
N SER A 164 -1.26 -0.51 -8.96
CA SER A 164 -1.61 -1.92 -8.81
C SER A 164 -2.68 -2.41 -9.79
N ALA A 165 -3.38 -1.49 -10.46
CA ALA A 165 -4.45 -1.80 -11.40
C ALA A 165 -3.98 -2.43 -12.74
N THR A 166 -2.68 -2.42 -13.07
CA THR A 166 -2.20 -2.71 -14.44
C THR A 166 -1.51 -4.07 -14.61
N SER A 167 -0.72 -4.55 -13.64
CA SER A 167 0.12 -5.75 -13.75
C SER A 167 0.47 -6.37 -12.39
N ILE A 168 0.85 -7.65 -12.38
CA ILE A 168 1.43 -8.29 -11.17
C ILE A 168 2.73 -7.59 -10.74
N TRP A 169 3.48 -7.10 -11.72
CA TRP A 169 4.69 -6.30 -11.54
C TRP A 169 4.40 -4.88 -11.05
N SER A 170 3.25 -4.33 -11.43
CA SER A 170 2.83 -3.02 -10.94
C SER A 170 2.25 -3.12 -9.51
N ALA A 171 1.73 -4.28 -9.11
CA ALA A 171 1.41 -4.57 -7.71
C ALA A 171 2.68 -4.70 -6.85
N LEU A 172 3.73 -5.36 -7.36
CA LEU A 172 5.06 -5.37 -6.71
C LEU A 172 5.61 -3.94 -6.58
N ALA A 173 5.62 -3.18 -7.68
CA ALA A 173 6.07 -1.79 -7.69
C ALA A 173 5.24 -0.91 -6.75
N GLY A 174 3.93 -1.13 -6.69
CA GLY A 174 3.03 -0.44 -5.78
C GLY A 174 3.35 -0.76 -4.31
N LEU A 175 3.55 -2.03 -3.95
CA LEU A 175 3.91 -2.43 -2.57
C LEU A 175 5.31 -1.91 -2.19
N PHE A 176 6.25 -1.92 -3.13
CA PHE A 176 7.57 -1.31 -2.96
C PHE A 176 7.44 0.19 -2.64
N LEU A 177 6.65 0.94 -3.41
CA LEU A 177 6.42 2.37 -3.18
C LEU A 177 5.64 2.65 -1.91
N LEU A 178 4.65 1.83 -1.57
CA LEU A 178 3.91 1.92 -0.31
C LEU A 178 4.86 1.80 0.88
N GLY A 179 5.68 0.75 0.90
CA GLY A 179 6.69 0.55 1.93
C GLY A 179 7.71 1.69 1.99
N MET A 180 8.17 2.16 0.82
CA MET A 180 9.06 3.31 0.69
C MET A 180 8.47 4.58 1.33
N CYS A 181 7.20 4.89 1.04
CA CYS A 181 6.52 6.06 1.58
C CYS A 181 6.37 5.97 3.10
N ILE A 182 5.94 4.82 3.63
CA ILE A 182 5.82 4.62 5.08
C ILE A 182 7.17 4.85 5.78
N GLY A 183 8.25 4.23 5.28
CA GLY A 183 9.59 4.41 5.84
C GLY A 183 10.08 5.86 5.76
N ALA A 184 9.99 6.48 4.59
CA ALA A 184 10.44 7.84 4.36
C ALA A 184 9.75 8.86 5.27
N PHE A 185 8.41 8.79 5.38
CA PHE A 185 7.65 9.75 6.18
C PHE A 185 7.79 9.53 7.69
N ILE A 186 7.96 8.29 8.16
CA ILE A 186 8.33 8.04 9.57
C ILE A 186 9.65 8.75 9.90
N SER A 187 10.67 8.59 9.05
CA SER A 187 11.98 9.21 9.25
C SER A 187 11.93 10.73 9.13
N LEU A 188 11.20 11.25 8.14
CA LEU A 188 11.04 12.68 7.91
C LEU A 188 10.37 13.39 9.09
N VAL A 189 9.26 12.84 9.59
CA VAL A 189 8.55 13.40 10.74
C VAL A 189 9.37 13.25 12.01
N GLU A 190 10.05 12.12 12.21
CA GLU A 190 10.97 11.96 13.34
C GLU A 190 12.05 13.04 13.34
N GLU A 191 12.68 13.27 12.19
CA GLU A 191 13.75 14.27 12.03
C GLU A 191 13.26 15.70 12.27
N ALA A 192 12.08 16.06 11.73
CA ALA A 192 11.47 17.38 11.92
C ALA A 192 11.09 17.66 13.39
N MET A 193 10.90 16.61 14.19
CA MET A 193 10.48 16.70 15.58
C MET A 193 11.65 16.62 16.58
N VAL A 194 12.89 16.36 16.12
CA VAL A 194 14.08 16.42 16.98
C VAL A 194 14.28 17.85 17.45
N GLY A 195 14.08 18.12 18.74
CA GLY A 195 14.27 19.45 19.32
C GLY A 195 15.72 19.77 19.70
N ALA A 196 16.52 18.74 20.00
CA ALA A 196 17.92 18.90 20.35
C ALA A 196 18.75 17.65 20.04
N ARG A 197 20.06 17.86 19.88
CA ARG A 197 21.06 16.83 19.67
C ARG A 197 22.25 17.04 20.58
N VAL A 198 22.89 15.93 20.90
CA VAL A 198 24.14 15.88 21.62
C VAL A 198 25.20 15.24 20.72
N LYS A 199 26.21 16.02 20.35
CA LYS A 199 27.30 15.57 19.48
C LYS A 199 28.55 15.33 20.30
N VAL A 200 29.17 14.17 20.19
CA VAL A 200 30.44 13.92 20.86
C VAL A 200 31.54 14.71 20.16
N ILE A 201 32.13 15.67 20.87
CA ILE A 201 33.23 16.51 20.34
C ILE A 201 34.59 16.08 20.88
N LYS A 202 34.64 15.35 22.01
CA LYS A 202 35.89 14.77 22.55
C LYS A 202 35.62 13.44 23.24
N GLY A 203 36.45 12.43 22.96
CA GLY A 203 36.38 11.10 23.58
C GLY A 203 36.29 9.93 22.58
N ARG A 204 35.91 8.74 23.05
CA ARG A 204 35.89 7.50 22.25
C ARG A 204 34.91 7.51 21.05
N HIS A 205 33.90 8.37 21.05
CA HIS A 205 32.82 8.39 20.05
C HIS A 205 32.72 9.71 19.27
N VAL A 206 33.84 10.43 19.08
CA VAL A 206 33.88 11.75 18.40
C VAL A 206 33.15 11.72 17.05
N GLY A 207 32.34 12.75 16.82
CA GLY A 207 31.51 12.92 15.63
C GLY A 207 30.17 12.20 15.69
N ARG A 208 29.93 11.33 16.66
CA ARG A 208 28.63 10.67 16.85
C ARG A 208 27.61 11.66 17.41
N GLU A 209 26.43 11.69 16.79
CA GLU A 209 25.30 12.53 17.21
C GLU A 209 24.19 11.66 17.79
N PHE A 210 23.63 12.10 18.91
CA PHE A 210 22.52 11.46 19.60
C PHE A 210 21.33 12.43 19.65
N PRO A 211 20.19 12.10 19.03
CA PRO A 211 18.98 12.92 19.14
C PRO A 211 18.34 12.75 20.52
N ILE A 212 17.91 13.85 21.13
CA ILE A 212 17.20 13.84 22.41
C ILE A 212 15.69 13.72 22.13
N LEU A 213 15.18 12.49 22.26
CA LEU A 213 13.81 12.10 21.88
C LEU A 213 12.88 11.83 23.07
N LYS A 214 13.42 11.74 24.30
CA LYS A 214 12.64 11.44 25.51
C LYS A 214 12.49 12.69 26.36
N ALA A 215 11.44 12.71 27.19
CA ALA A 215 11.28 13.76 28.21
C ALA A 215 12.43 13.74 29.23
N LEU A 216 12.95 12.54 29.52
CA LEU A 216 14.14 12.29 30.32
C LEU A 216 15.06 11.37 29.51
N SER A 217 16.21 11.88 29.08
CA SER A 217 17.22 11.11 28.34
C SER A 217 18.43 10.84 29.20
N SER A 218 18.78 9.57 29.40
CA SER A 218 19.93 9.19 30.22
C SER A 218 21.24 9.20 29.42
N ILE A 219 22.31 9.65 30.06
CA ILE A 219 23.67 9.65 29.56
C ILE A 219 24.51 8.80 30.49
N GLY A 220 25.20 7.80 29.97
CA GLY A 220 26.00 6.93 30.83
C GLY A 220 26.67 5.78 30.10
N ARG A 221 27.33 4.93 30.88
CA ARG A 221 28.08 3.77 30.41
C ARG A 221 27.19 2.55 30.17
N ASP A 222 25.97 2.54 30.68
CA ASP A 222 25.01 1.46 30.46
C ASP A 222 24.64 1.37 28.97
N ASP A 223 24.56 0.15 28.44
CA ASP A 223 24.11 -0.12 27.07
C ASP A 223 22.63 0.25 26.85
N ARG A 224 21.87 0.42 27.94
CA ARG A 224 20.49 0.90 27.95
C ARG A 224 20.37 2.43 27.98
N ALA A 225 21.46 3.16 28.20
CA ALA A 225 21.45 4.62 28.24
C ALA A 225 21.16 5.21 26.85
N ASP A 226 20.37 6.29 26.80
CA ASP A 226 20.01 6.94 25.53
C ASP A 226 21.23 7.53 24.81
N VAL A 227 22.14 8.09 25.58
CA VAL A 227 23.48 8.49 25.14
C VAL A 227 24.48 7.54 25.80
N CYS A 228 24.66 6.37 25.18
CA CYS A 228 25.61 5.37 25.63
C CYS A 228 27.05 5.81 25.31
N LEU A 229 27.84 6.00 26.37
CA LEU A 229 29.23 6.42 26.39
C LEU A 229 30.12 5.29 26.96
N SER A 230 30.06 4.11 26.33
CA SER A 230 30.72 2.92 26.86
C SER A 230 32.26 3.02 26.83
N GLY A 231 32.87 2.64 27.95
CA GLY A 231 34.34 2.65 28.13
C GLY A 231 34.99 4.03 28.16
N ALA A 232 34.22 5.06 28.51
CA ALA A 232 34.72 6.36 28.94
C ALA A 232 35.04 6.36 30.45
N GLU A 233 36.19 6.89 30.83
CA GLU A 233 36.61 6.98 32.23
C GLU A 233 35.84 8.08 32.97
N GLY A 234 35.53 7.83 34.24
CA GLY A 234 34.70 8.72 35.05
C GLY A 234 33.20 8.75 34.67
N VAL A 235 32.75 7.99 33.66
CA VAL A 235 31.34 7.90 33.29
C VAL A 235 30.65 6.78 34.07
N GLY A 236 29.61 7.14 34.85
CA GLY A 236 28.79 6.19 35.62
C GLY A 236 27.79 5.46 34.73
N LEU A 237 27.08 4.48 35.29
CA LEU A 237 26.08 3.71 34.54
C LEU A 237 24.95 4.61 34.01
N GLU A 238 24.40 5.48 34.87
CA GLU A 238 23.47 6.56 34.51
C GLU A 238 24.02 7.89 35.08
N HIS A 239 25.05 8.43 34.43
CA HIS A 239 25.84 9.55 34.94
C HIS A 239 25.11 10.90 34.90
N ALA A 240 24.26 11.13 33.90
CA ALA A 240 23.49 12.38 33.79
C ALA A 240 22.14 12.14 33.08
N TYR A 241 21.20 13.06 33.29
CA TYR A 241 19.92 13.06 32.59
C TYR A 241 19.66 14.42 31.94
N ILE A 242 19.33 14.41 30.65
CA ILE A 242 18.78 15.59 29.98
C ILE A 242 17.27 15.55 30.10
N LYS A 243 16.69 16.53 30.80
CA LYS A 243 15.24 16.77 30.88
C LYS A 243 14.79 17.78 29.84
N LYS A 244 13.75 17.43 29.10
CA LYS A 244 13.04 18.35 28.20
C LYS A 244 11.94 19.08 28.98
N LYS A 245 12.06 20.40 29.12
CA LYS A 245 11.07 21.28 29.76
C LYS A 245 10.25 22.01 28.68
N LYS A 246 9.13 22.64 29.07
CA LYS A 246 8.20 23.34 28.14
C LYS A 246 8.89 24.38 27.25
N HIS A 247 9.96 25.02 27.74
CA HIS A 247 10.72 26.08 27.05
C HIS A 247 12.25 25.87 27.05
N GLY A 248 12.71 24.62 26.90
CA GLY A 248 14.13 24.32 26.74
C GLY A 248 14.54 22.98 27.30
N PHE A 249 15.84 22.80 27.50
CA PHE A 249 16.42 21.58 28.03
C PHE A 249 17.18 21.92 29.32
N SER A 250 17.23 20.98 30.25
CA SER A 250 18.12 21.06 31.40
C SER A 250 18.85 19.74 31.56
N ILE A 251 20.03 19.78 32.15
CA ILE A 251 20.77 18.59 32.54
C ILE A 251 20.78 18.49 34.06
N GLU A 252 20.62 17.28 34.55
CA GLU A 252 20.72 16.91 35.96
C GLU A 252 21.77 15.83 36.11
N GLN A 253 22.52 15.86 37.21
CA GLN A 253 23.45 14.81 37.54
C GLN A 253 22.71 13.54 37.98
N GLY A 254 23.16 12.39 37.49
CA GLY A 254 22.62 11.08 37.85
C GLY A 254 23.44 10.37 38.93
N GLN A 255 23.19 9.07 39.10
CA GLN A 255 23.87 8.27 40.12
C GLN A 255 25.15 7.62 39.58
N GLY A 256 26.29 8.01 40.18
CA GLY A 256 27.60 7.43 39.90
C GLY A 256 28.37 8.12 38.76
N GLY A 257 29.70 8.07 38.86
CA GLY A 257 30.63 8.77 37.96
C GLY A 257 31.22 10.05 38.56
N THR A 258 32.07 10.74 37.80
CA THR A 258 32.56 12.08 38.17
C THR A 258 31.43 13.12 38.04
N GLY A 259 31.60 14.34 38.56
CA GLY A 259 30.55 15.37 38.44
C GLY A 259 30.23 15.72 36.98
N VAL A 260 29.02 16.23 36.74
CA VAL A 260 28.62 16.78 35.43
C VAL A 260 29.08 18.23 35.33
N TYR A 261 29.62 18.62 34.17
CA TYR A 261 30.00 20.02 33.93
C TYR A 261 29.31 20.55 32.69
N VAL A 262 28.85 21.80 32.74
CA VAL A 262 28.33 22.54 31.58
C VAL A 262 29.17 23.80 31.43
N ASN A 263 29.76 24.01 30.26
CA ASN A 263 30.65 25.15 29.97
C ASN A 263 31.73 25.33 31.06
N HIS A 264 32.37 24.21 31.45
CA HIS A 264 33.42 24.10 32.48
C HIS A 264 32.97 24.26 33.94
N GLN A 265 31.71 24.63 34.21
CA GLN A 265 31.18 24.72 35.58
C GLN A 265 30.57 23.39 36.03
N LYS A 266 30.98 22.89 37.21
CA LYS A 266 30.38 21.69 37.82
C LYS A 266 28.95 22.02 38.23
N THR A 267 28.00 21.15 37.90
CA THR A 267 26.58 21.42 38.13
C THR A 267 25.82 20.17 38.50
N ASP A 268 24.95 20.28 39.51
CA ASP A 268 23.96 19.25 39.82
C ASP A 268 22.70 19.41 38.97
N HIS A 269 22.35 20.66 38.61
CA HIS A 269 21.28 20.99 37.67
C HIS A 269 21.61 22.28 36.88
N ALA A 270 21.63 22.22 35.55
CA ALA A 270 21.85 23.39 34.68
C ALA A 270 20.86 23.45 33.52
N ARG A 271 20.48 24.66 33.08
CA ARG A 271 19.72 24.86 31.84
C ARG A 271 20.69 24.76 30.65
N LEU A 272 20.30 24.05 29.61
CA LEU A 272 21.06 23.87 28.38
C LEU A 272 20.59 24.83 27.28
N SER A 273 21.55 25.49 26.66
CA SER A 273 21.42 26.43 25.54
C SER A 273 22.19 25.92 24.32
N ASN A 274 21.78 26.35 23.13
CA ASN A 274 22.43 25.94 21.89
C ASN A 274 23.93 26.30 21.90
N GLY A 275 24.79 25.30 21.69
CA GLY A 275 26.25 25.48 21.71
C GLY A 275 26.91 25.09 23.04
N ASP A 276 26.13 24.74 24.07
CA ASP A 276 26.68 24.36 25.36
C ASP A 276 27.54 23.10 25.27
N VAL A 277 28.68 23.11 25.97
CA VAL A 277 29.56 21.96 26.08
C VAL A 277 29.33 21.26 27.41
N ILE A 278 28.82 20.03 27.33
CA ILE A 278 28.57 19.15 28.47
C ILE A 278 29.76 18.21 28.63
N ARG A 279 30.40 18.19 29.79
CA ARG A 279 31.42 17.19 30.15
C ARG A 279 30.83 16.16 31.10
N VAL A 280 30.97 14.89 30.72
CA VAL A 280 30.56 13.71 31.48
C VAL A 280 31.75 12.76 31.50
N GLY A 281 32.39 12.59 32.66
CA GLY A 281 33.67 11.87 32.73
C GLY A 281 34.75 12.52 31.86
N SER A 282 35.44 11.71 31.06
CA SER A 282 36.42 12.15 30.07
C SER A 282 35.82 12.54 28.71
N ILE A 283 34.49 12.53 28.56
CA ILE A 283 33.79 12.85 27.30
C ILE A 283 33.31 14.30 27.31
N MET A 284 33.50 15.01 26.20
CA MET A 284 32.83 16.29 25.95
C MET A 284 31.80 16.13 24.83
N LEU A 285 30.64 16.71 25.10
CA LEU A 285 29.46 16.66 24.26
C LEU A 285 29.03 18.09 23.94
N LEU A 286 28.78 18.39 22.67
CA LEU A 286 28.17 19.64 22.24
C LEU A 286 26.66 19.46 22.19
N PHE A 287 25.96 20.24 23.00
CA PHE A 287 24.51 20.34 22.94
C PHE A 287 24.11 21.37 21.88
N SER A 288 23.23 20.97 20.99
CA SER A 288 22.69 21.84 19.94
C SER A 288 21.18 21.72 19.90
N THR A 289 20.48 22.86 19.92
CA THR A 289 19.04 22.89 19.66
C THR A 289 18.83 22.95 18.16
N VAL A 290 17.95 22.09 17.66
CA VAL A 290 17.54 22.17 16.26
C VAL A 290 16.40 23.18 16.21
N LYS A 291 16.55 24.28 15.45
CA LYS A 291 15.42 25.15 15.15
C LYS A 291 14.37 24.27 14.49
N LYS A 292 13.14 24.24 15.01
CA LYS A 292 12.02 23.56 14.35
C LYS A 292 11.86 24.20 12.97
N ALA A 293 12.47 23.60 11.95
CA ALA A 293 12.07 23.88 10.60
C ALA A 293 10.62 23.39 10.54
N ALA A 294 9.69 24.33 10.40
CA ALA A 294 8.33 23.98 10.02
C ALA A 294 8.46 23.34 8.63
N VAL A 295 8.67 22.03 8.59
CA VAL A 295 8.56 21.27 7.34
C VAL A 295 7.08 21.34 7.02
N VAL A 296 6.73 22.24 6.11
CA VAL A 296 5.40 22.38 5.54
C VAL A 296 5.13 21.12 4.73
N ILE A 297 4.73 20.04 5.42
CA ILE A 297 4.43 18.72 4.82
C ILE A 297 3.16 18.79 3.94
N GLY A 298 2.47 19.94 3.89
CA GLY A 298 1.26 20.14 3.08
C GLY A 298 1.46 20.63 1.64
N ALA A 299 2.67 21.04 1.22
CA ALA A 299 2.84 21.79 -0.04
C ALA A 299 3.10 20.95 -1.31
N LEU A 300 3.13 19.61 -1.24
CA LEU A 300 3.31 18.74 -2.42
C LEU A 300 2.02 18.07 -2.91
N PHE A 301 0.86 18.49 -2.39
CA PHE A 301 -0.46 17.98 -2.78
C PHE A 301 -1.12 18.69 -3.98
N LEU A 302 -0.44 19.65 -4.63
CA LEU A 302 -1.06 20.50 -5.67
C LEU A 302 -0.39 20.47 -7.07
N PHE A 303 0.57 19.57 -7.33
CA PHE A 303 1.30 19.59 -8.62
C PHE A 303 1.13 18.35 -9.52
N SER A 304 0.10 17.53 -9.31
CA SER A 304 -0.23 16.42 -10.22
C SER A 304 -1.73 16.26 -10.49
N ALA A 305 -2.46 17.38 -10.54
CA ALA A 305 -3.86 17.43 -10.96
C ALA A 305 -4.09 18.23 -12.25
N SER A 306 -3.04 18.59 -12.99
CA SER A 306 -3.14 19.37 -14.23
C SER A 306 -2.80 18.55 -15.48
N GLN A 307 -3.52 17.44 -15.71
CA GLN A 307 -3.61 16.83 -17.04
C GLN A 307 -4.95 16.12 -17.23
N MET A 308 -6.06 16.87 -17.22
CA MET A 308 -7.32 16.42 -17.82
C MET A 308 -8.10 17.61 -18.35
N PHE A 309 -7.79 18.07 -19.56
CA PHE A 309 -8.71 18.83 -20.39
C PHE A 309 -8.36 18.66 -21.86
N SER A 310 -9.18 17.90 -22.60
CA SER A 310 -9.50 18.19 -24.01
C SER A 310 -10.75 17.40 -24.44
N GLY A 311 -11.83 18.12 -24.79
CA GLY A 311 -12.79 17.72 -25.85
C GLY A 311 -12.48 18.55 -27.11
N PRO A 312 -13.39 18.72 -28.11
CA PRO A 312 -14.57 17.98 -28.57
C PRO A 312 -14.31 17.33 -29.98
N ALA A 313 -15.18 16.61 -30.71
CA ALA A 313 -16.21 17.14 -31.63
C ALA A 313 -16.78 16.06 -32.63
N TRP A 314 -18.12 16.06 -32.76
CA TRP A 314 -19.07 15.87 -33.91
C TRP A 314 -19.20 14.63 -34.85
N ALA A 315 -20.45 14.08 -34.81
CA ALA A 315 -21.46 13.65 -35.81
C ALA A 315 -21.28 12.55 -36.90
N GLY A 316 -22.35 11.71 -37.00
CA GLY A 316 -22.73 10.81 -38.11
C GLY A 316 -23.77 9.71 -37.73
N ASP A 317 -25.00 9.87 -38.25
CA ASP A 317 -26.17 8.98 -38.49
C ASP A 317 -26.69 7.89 -37.54
N ALA A 318 -26.10 7.68 -36.36
CA ALA A 318 -26.86 7.13 -35.24
C ALA A 318 -27.23 8.27 -34.29
N ARG A 319 -28.51 8.47 -33.98
CA ARG A 319 -28.92 9.56 -33.07
C ARG A 319 -28.92 9.12 -31.60
N SER A 320 -29.14 7.84 -31.32
CA SER A 320 -29.00 7.30 -29.96
C SER A 320 -28.42 5.89 -29.93
N VAL A 321 -27.48 5.69 -29.01
CA VAL A 321 -26.86 4.40 -28.70
C VAL A 321 -26.97 4.20 -27.21
N LYS A 322 -27.37 3.01 -26.77
CA LYS A 322 -27.53 2.68 -25.36
C LYS A 322 -27.07 1.26 -25.10
N ILE A 323 -26.20 1.08 -24.12
CA ILE A 323 -25.90 -0.24 -23.57
C ILE A 323 -27.07 -0.66 -22.68
N THR A 324 -27.79 -1.72 -23.05
CA THR A 324 -29.02 -2.16 -22.38
C THR A 324 -28.80 -3.29 -21.37
N GLN A 325 -27.79 -4.13 -21.56
CA GLN A 325 -27.47 -5.21 -20.62
C GLN A 325 -26.01 -5.68 -20.77
N PHE A 326 -25.46 -6.27 -19.71
CA PHE A 326 -24.25 -7.08 -19.76
C PHE A 326 -24.59 -8.55 -19.47
N ASP A 327 -23.82 -9.47 -20.04
CA ASP A 327 -23.83 -10.88 -19.70
C ASP A 327 -22.38 -11.35 -19.48
N LEU A 328 -22.17 -11.91 -18.29
CA LEU A 328 -20.88 -12.34 -17.77
C LEU A 328 -20.82 -13.85 -17.60
N SER A 329 -21.81 -14.62 -18.09
CA SER A 329 -21.81 -16.08 -17.96
C SER A 329 -20.63 -16.75 -18.67
N GLY A 330 -20.00 -16.06 -19.63
CA GLY A 330 -18.83 -16.51 -20.37
C GLY A 330 -17.52 -15.83 -19.96
N TYR A 331 -17.45 -15.26 -18.74
CA TYR A 331 -16.27 -14.56 -18.24
C TYR A 331 -14.98 -15.39 -18.43
N PRO A 332 -13.85 -14.81 -18.92
CA PRO A 332 -13.54 -13.38 -19.08
C PRO A 332 -14.09 -12.72 -20.36
N THR A 333 -14.78 -13.46 -21.22
CA THR A 333 -15.48 -12.84 -22.36
C THR A 333 -16.78 -12.20 -21.86
N VAL A 334 -16.90 -10.90 -22.07
CA VAL A 334 -18.06 -10.10 -21.70
C VAL A 334 -18.93 -9.87 -22.92
N LYS A 335 -20.21 -10.20 -22.82
CA LYS A 335 -21.22 -9.87 -23.82
C LYS A 335 -21.96 -8.61 -23.41
N THR A 336 -22.08 -7.66 -24.32
CA THR A 336 -22.79 -6.40 -24.09
C THR A 336 -23.92 -6.27 -25.11
N TYR A 337 -25.13 -6.07 -24.62
CA TYR A 337 -26.31 -5.80 -25.46
C TYR A 337 -26.44 -4.30 -25.68
N VAL A 338 -26.55 -3.90 -26.94
CA VAL A 338 -26.51 -2.50 -27.37
C VAL A 338 -27.71 -2.23 -28.26
N SER A 339 -28.53 -1.26 -27.86
CA SER A 339 -29.61 -0.72 -28.68
C SER A 339 -29.09 0.48 -29.46
N ILE A 340 -29.29 0.46 -30.79
CA ILE A 340 -28.87 1.53 -31.70
C ILE A 340 -30.11 1.95 -32.48
N LEU A 341 -30.54 3.20 -32.30
CA LEU A 341 -31.76 3.73 -32.90
C LEU A 341 -31.47 4.93 -33.80
N ASP A 342 -32.20 5.03 -34.90
CA ASP A 342 -32.20 6.16 -35.82
C ASP A 342 -33.03 7.35 -35.27
N GLY A 343 -33.11 8.44 -36.04
CA GLY A 343 -33.88 9.63 -35.66
C GLY A 343 -35.40 9.43 -35.56
N ASN A 344 -35.91 8.30 -36.05
CA ASN A 344 -37.32 7.90 -36.01
C ASN A 344 -37.58 6.81 -34.97
N GLY A 345 -36.58 6.50 -34.12
CA GLY A 345 -36.69 5.47 -33.08
C GLY A 345 -36.71 4.03 -33.60
N LYS A 346 -36.35 3.79 -34.87
CA LYS A 346 -36.21 2.45 -35.47
C LYS A 346 -34.79 1.93 -35.29
N ALA A 347 -34.65 0.60 -35.20
CA ALA A 347 -33.34 -0.05 -35.01
C ALA A 347 -32.49 0.03 -36.28
N VAL A 348 -31.27 0.54 -36.15
CA VAL A 348 -30.28 0.60 -37.23
C VAL A 348 -29.74 -0.81 -37.50
N ARG A 349 -29.57 -1.18 -38.78
CA ARG A 349 -29.07 -2.50 -39.21
C ARG A 349 -27.76 -2.37 -39.98
N GLY A 350 -27.07 -3.50 -40.19
CA GLY A 350 -25.88 -3.58 -41.05
C GLY A 350 -24.56 -3.16 -40.41
N LEU A 351 -24.54 -2.76 -39.14
CA LEU A 351 -23.31 -2.44 -38.41
C LEU A 351 -22.50 -3.71 -38.07
N GLY A 352 -21.20 -3.68 -38.33
CA GLY A 352 -20.25 -4.72 -37.96
C GLY A 352 -19.20 -4.24 -36.95
N LYS A 353 -18.31 -5.15 -36.53
CA LYS A 353 -17.27 -4.89 -35.52
C LYS A 353 -16.35 -3.69 -35.84
N HIS A 354 -16.18 -3.35 -37.12
CA HIS A 354 -15.36 -2.23 -37.58
C HIS A 354 -16.03 -0.87 -37.39
N ASN A 355 -17.35 -0.84 -37.16
CA ASN A 355 -18.12 0.38 -36.96
C ASN A 355 -18.17 0.82 -35.48
N VAL A 356 -17.53 0.09 -34.57
CA VAL A 356 -17.58 0.34 -33.13
C VAL A 356 -16.17 0.38 -32.54
N ALA A 357 -15.91 1.41 -31.75
CA ALA A 357 -14.74 1.52 -30.89
C ALA A 357 -15.19 1.38 -29.43
N MET A 358 -14.51 0.52 -28.68
CA MET A 358 -14.86 0.23 -27.29
C MET A 358 -13.68 0.48 -26.38
N LYS A 359 -13.93 1.14 -25.24
CA LYS A 359 -12.97 1.32 -24.16
C LYS A 359 -13.57 0.78 -22.87
N GLU A 360 -12.76 0.12 -22.07
CA GLU A 360 -13.10 -0.31 -20.72
C GLU A 360 -12.16 0.40 -19.74
N ASN A 361 -12.72 1.13 -18.79
CA ASN A 361 -11.98 1.98 -17.85
C ASN A 361 -10.98 2.93 -18.56
N GLY A 362 -11.39 3.46 -19.72
CA GLY A 362 -10.56 4.34 -20.56
C GLY A 362 -9.53 3.61 -21.43
N VAL A 363 -9.30 2.31 -21.22
CA VAL A 363 -8.35 1.49 -22.01
C VAL A 363 -9.07 0.90 -23.23
N PRO A 364 -8.53 1.04 -24.45
CA PRO A 364 -9.12 0.41 -25.64
C PRO A 364 -9.18 -1.12 -25.51
N VAL A 365 -10.35 -1.70 -25.80
CA VAL A 365 -10.56 -3.15 -25.85
C VAL A 365 -10.85 -3.58 -27.29
N ARG A 366 -10.35 -4.75 -27.67
CA ARG A 366 -10.59 -5.31 -29.01
C ARG A 366 -11.92 -6.06 -28.99
N VAL A 367 -12.86 -5.61 -29.83
CA VAL A 367 -14.14 -6.31 -30.05
C VAL A 367 -13.86 -7.62 -30.79
N LYS A 368 -14.24 -8.75 -30.19
CA LYS A 368 -14.14 -10.09 -30.80
C LYS A 368 -15.18 -10.28 -31.89
N GLU A 369 -16.44 -9.99 -31.53
CA GLU A 369 -17.59 -10.25 -32.37
C GLU A 369 -18.66 -9.17 -32.13
N MET A 370 -19.38 -8.80 -33.19
CA MET A 370 -20.57 -7.98 -33.11
C MET A 370 -21.62 -8.57 -34.05
N LYS A 371 -22.78 -8.96 -33.51
CA LYS A 371 -23.89 -9.52 -34.27
C LYS A 371 -25.23 -8.98 -33.81
N VAL A 372 -26.21 -8.89 -34.72
CA VAL A 372 -27.59 -8.64 -34.32
C VAL A 372 -28.17 -9.93 -33.74
N VAL A 373 -28.97 -9.84 -32.68
CA VAL A 373 -29.64 -11.00 -32.03
C VAL A 373 -30.38 -11.91 -33.01
N ARG A 374 -30.76 -11.43 -34.20
CA ARG A 374 -31.49 -12.17 -35.25
C ARG A 374 -30.68 -12.64 -36.46
N ALA A 375 -29.45 -12.18 -36.66
CA ALA A 375 -28.78 -12.28 -37.97
C ALA A 375 -28.04 -13.61 -38.24
N SER A 376 -27.97 -14.52 -37.27
CA SER A 376 -27.35 -15.84 -37.43
C SER A 376 -28.30 -16.87 -36.82
N GLY A 377 -28.49 -18.03 -37.47
CA GLY A 377 -29.46 -19.07 -37.09
C GLY A 377 -29.38 -19.58 -35.63
N ASP A 378 -28.37 -19.15 -34.87
CA ASP A 378 -28.23 -19.31 -33.43
C ASP A 378 -28.68 -18.04 -32.66
N ARG A 379 -29.99 -17.80 -32.61
CA ARG A 379 -30.56 -16.75 -31.75
C ARG A 379 -30.44 -17.15 -30.28
N GLU A 380 -29.88 -16.27 -29.45
CA GLU A 380 -29.86 -16.47 -28.00
C GLU A 380 -31.29 -16.41 -27.41
N PRO A 381 -31.73 -17.44 -26.66
CA PRO A 381 -33.06 -17.44 -26.05
C PRO A 381 -33.25 -16.30 -25.05
N LEU A 382 -34.42 -15.66 -25.07
CA LEU A 382 -34.76 -14.64 -24.07
C LEU A 382 -35.21 -15.29 -22.78
N SER A 383 -34.83 -14.72 -21.64
CA SER A 383 -35.40 -15.04 -20.33
C SER A 383 -36.12 -13.81 -19.78
N LEU A 384 -37.44 -13.90 -19.67
CA LEU A 384 -38.30 -12.77 -19.33
C LEU A 384 -39.03 -13.00 -18.00
N ALA A 385 -39.19 -11.94 -17.22
CA ALA A 385 -40.14 -11.89 -16.12
C ALA A 385 -41.22 -10.88 -16.46
N LEU A 386 -42.44 -11.36 -16.65
CA LEU A 386 -43.62 -10.53 -16.88
C LEU A 386 -44.25 -10.25 -15.52
N VAL A 387 -44.23 -8.98 -15.10
CA VAL A 387 -44.67 -8.54 -13.78
C VAL A 387 -45.87 -7.63 -13.96
N ILE A 388 -47.03 -8.06 -13.47
CA ILE A 388 -48.32 -7.41 -13.72
C ILE A 388 -48.90 -6.94 -12.39
N ASP A 389 -49.24 -5.66 -12.34
CA ASP A 389 -49.98 -5.08 -11.23
C ASP A 389 -51.42 -5.59 -11.24
N LYS A 390 -51.85 -6.20 -10.12
CA LYS A 390 -53.22 -6.66 -9.90
C LYS A 390 -53.93 -5.85 -8.80
N SER A 391 -53.41 -4.69 -8.41
CA SER A 391 -54.03 -3.83 -7.39
C SER A 391 -55.45 -3.40 -7.75
N GLY A 392 -56.19 -2.88 -6.76
CA GLY A 392 -57.57 -2.43 -6.95
C GLY A 392 -57.74 -1.36 -8.04
N SER A 393 -56.73 -0.52 -8.29
CA SER A 393 -56.74 0.53 -9.33
C SER A 393 -56.67 -0.01 -10.76
N MET A 394 -56.24 -1.27 -10.91
CA MET A 394 -56.20 -2.00 -12.18
C MET A 394 -57.53 -2.66 -12.55
N ALA A 395 -58.56 -2.57 -11.70
CA ALA A 395 -59.89 -3.13 -11.98
C ALA A 395 -60.53 -2.58 -13.27
N GLY A 396 -61.52 -3.31 -13.80
CA GLY A 396 -62.22 -2.95 -15.02
C GLY A 396 -61.38 -3.19 -16.29
N ASN A 397 -61.40 -2.23 -17.22
CA ASN A 397 -60.79 -2.42 -18.55
C ASN A 397 -59.25 -2.51 -18.51
N LYS A 398 -58.58 -1.92 -17.52
CA LYS A 398 -57.11 -1.92 -17.41
C LYS A 398 -56.55 -3.34 -17.29
N ILE A 399 -57.05 -4.15 -16.35
CA ILE A 399 -56.57 -5.54 -16.18
C ILE A 399 -56.93 -6.42 -17.38
N THR A 400 -58.12 -6.25 -17.98
CA THR A 400 -58.54 -7.03 -19.14
C THR A 400 -57.58 -6.82 -20.31
N GLN A 401 -57.19 -5.57 -20.56
CA GLN A 401 -56.25 -5.21 -21.62
C GLN A 401 -54.80 -5.53 -21.27
N ALA A 402 -54.41 -5.43 -20.00
CA ALA A 402 -53.13 -5.92 -19.49
C ALA A 402 -52.95 -7.41 -19.80
N LYS A 403 -53.96 -8.23 -19.48
CA LYS A 403 -53.98 -9.66 -19.82
C LYS A 403 -53.91 -9.87 -21.33
N ALA A 404 -54.75 -9.21 -22.12
CA ALA A 404 -54.75 -9.34 -23.58
C ALA A 404 -53.37 -9.02 -24.19
N SER A 405 -52.72 -7.96 -23.71
CA SER A 405 -51.39 -7.53 -24.17
C SER A 405 -50.30 -8.53 -23.78
N VAL A 406 -50.37 -9.08 -22.57
CA VAL A 406 -49.46 -10.13 -22.10
C VAL A 406 -49.65 -11.42 -22.89
N LEU A 407 -50.90 -11.83 -23.16
CA LEU A 407 -51.22 -13.00 -23.98
C LEU A 407 -50.69 -12.83 -25.41
N ARG A 408 -50.83 -11.63 -25.99
CA ARG A 408 -50.24 -11.30 -27.29
C ARG A 408 -48.72 -11.39 -27.22
N PHE A 409 -48.10 -10.83 -26.19
CA PHE A 409 -46.66 -10.85 -26.02
C PHE A 409 -46.11 -12.28 -25.88
N ILE A 410 -46.74 -13.13 -25.05
CA ILE A 410 -46.44 -14.57 -24.94
C ILE A 410 -46.57 -15.24 -26.31
N SER A 411 -47.53 -14.79 -27.14
CA SER A 411 -47.72 -15.33 -28.48
C SER A 411 -46.59 -14.96 -29.47
N LEU A 412 -45.81 -13.90 -29.18
CA LEU A 412 -44.65 -13.46 -29.96
C LEU A 412 -43.33 -14.11 -29.51
N MET A 413 -43.35 -14.93 -28.44
CA MET A 413 -42.19 -15.70 -27.99
C MET A 413 -41.84 -16.77 -29.04
N GLU A 414 -40.57 -16.88 -29.40
CA GLU A 414 -40.11 -17.89 -30.37
C GLU A 414 -39.60 -19.15 -29.63
N LYS A 415 -39.28 -20.20 -30.39
CA LYS A 415 -38.80 -21.47 -29.83
C LYS A 415 -37.53 -21.25 -29.01
N GLY A 416 -37.57 -21.61 -27.73
CA GLY A 416 -36.44 -21.49 -26.80
C GLY A 416 -36.58 -20.37 -25.77
N ASP A 417 -37.36 -19.33 -26.09
CA ASP A 417 -37.66 -18.21 -25.17
C ASP A 417 -38.35 -18.74 -23.90
N ARG A 418 -38.05 -18.13 -22.76
CA ARG A 418 -38.60 -18.47 -21.45
C ARG A 418 -39.26 -17.24 -20.84
N ALA A 419 -40.39 -17.43 -20.18
CA ALA A 419 -41.00 -16.40 -19.38
C ALA A 419 -41.46 -16.95 -18.02
N SER A 420 -41.37 -16.11 -17.01
CA SER A 420 -42.02 -16.26 -15.71
C SER A 420 -43.10 -15.19 -15.61
N LEU A 421 -44.15 -15.47 -14.86
CA LEU A 421 -45.28 -14.58 -14.68
C LEU A 421 -45.48 -14.29 -13.20
N PHE A 422 -45.41 -13.02 -12.85
CA PHE A 422 -45.67 -12.52 -11.50
C PHE A 422 -46.88 -11.60 -11.55
N ALA A 423 -47.76 -11.77 -10.58
CA ALA A 423 -48.86 -10.86 -10.33
C ALA A 423 -48.70 -10.30 -8.91
N PHE A 424 -48.75 -8.97 -8.76
CA PHE A 424 -48.48 -8.35 -7.47
C PHE A 424 -49.59 -7.42 -7.03
N SER A 425 -49.85 -7.44 -5.72
CA SER A 425 -50.69 -6.48 -5.03
C SER A 425 -50.06 -6.12 -3.70
N ASP A 426 -50.61 -6.57 -2.58
CA ASP A 426 -50.00 -6.48 -1.24
C ASP A 426 -48.75 -7.36 -1.10
N ASP A 427 -48.79 -8.49 -1.78
CA ASP A 427 -47.78 -9.52 -1.89
C ASP A 427 -47.46 -9.75 -3.38
N VAL A 428 -46.32 -10.40 -3.63
CA VAL A 428 -45.91 -10.81 -4.98
C VAL A 428 -46.19 -12.29 -5.12
N VAL A 429 -47.05 -12.65 -6.06
CA VAL A 429 -47.41 -14.04 -6.36
C VAL A 429 -46.71 -14.45 -7.66
N GLU A 430 -45.90 -15.51 -7.59
CA GLU A 430 -45.41 -16.21 -8.77
C GLU A 430 -46.55 -17.03 -9.37
N ALA A 431 -47.24 -16.48 -10.36
CA ALA A 431 -48.34 -17.14 -11.05
C ALA A 431 -47.87 -18.27 -11.97
N GLU A 432 -46.66 -18.13 -12.52
CA GLU A 432 -46.00 -19.19 -13.28
C GLU A 432 -44.47 -19.05 -13.17
N SER A 433 -43.82 -20.16 -12.82
CA SER A 433 -42.36 -20.23 -12.79
C SER A 433 -41.74 -20.11 -14.19
N LEU A 434 -40.45 -19.79 -14.26
CA LEU A 434 -39.76 -19.59 -15.54
C LEU A 434 -39.84 -20.83 -16.45
N THR A 435 -40.69 -20.78 -17.46
CA THR A 435 -41.02 -21.90 -18.36
C THR A 435 -40.90 -21.53 -19.84
N ARG A 436 -40.78 -22.56 -20.69
CA ARG A 436 -40.89 -22.44 -22.16
C ARG A 436 -42.30 -22.70 -22.67
N ASP A 437 -43.17 -23.20 -21.79
CA ASP A 437 -44.53 -23.61 -22.14
C ASP A 437 -45.44 -22.38 -22.24
N ARG A 438 -45.74 -22.00 -23.50
CA ARG A 438 -46.59 -20.86 -23.81
C ARG A 438 -48.03 -21.06 -23.35
N GLU A 439 -48.53 -22.29 -23.33
CA GLU A 439 -49.92 -22.57 -22.96
C GLU A 439 -50.12 -22.48 -21.44
N LYS A 440 -49.14 -22.95 -20.66
CA LYS A 440 -49.12 -22.70 -19.20
C LYS A 440 -49.11 -21.22 -18.87
N LEU A 441 -48.23 -20.45 -19.52
CA LEU A 441 -48.14 -19.01 -19.33
C LEU A 441 -49.46 -18.30 -19.70
N LYS A 442 -50.12 -18.69 -20.79
CA LYS A 442 -51.42 -18.14 -21.18
C LYS A 442 -52.51 -18.46 -20.17
N LYS A 443 -52.58 -19.70 -19.69
CA LYS A 443 -53.56 -20.13 -18.68
C LYS A 443 -53.37 -19.33 -17.37
N SER A 444 -52.13 -19.22 -16.90
CA SER A 444 -51.78 -18.48 -15.69
C SER A 444 -52.05 -16.97 -15.84
N ALA A 445 -51.79 -16.38 -17.00
CA ALA A 445 -52.13 -14.97 -17.29
C ALA A 445 -53.64 -14.71 -17.33
N GLY A 446 -54.43 -15.64 -17.89
CA GLY A 446 -55.89 -15.54 -17.90
C GLY A 446 -56.51 -15.53 -16.49
N GLY A 447 -55.90 -16.29 -15.56
CA GLY A 447 -56.38 -16.47 -14.19
C GLY A 447 -56.14 -15.31 -13.21
N ILE A 448 -55.41 -14.27 -13.57
CA ILE A 448 -55.08 -13.15 -12.66
C ILE A 448 -56.36 -12.38 -12.27
N ARG A 449 -56.61 -12.17 -10.98
CA ARG A 449 -57.76 -11.39 -10.48
C ARG A 449 -57.27 -10.14 -9.74
N THR A 450 -58.01 -9.04 -9.83
CA THR A 450 -57.64 -7.78 -9.18
C THR A 450 -58.02 -7.76 -7.70
N GLY A 451 -57.21 -7.11 -6.88
CA GLY A 451 -57.43 -6.89 -5.44
C GLY A 451 -56.14 -6.56 -4.70
N GLY A 452 -56.24 -5.86 -3.56
CA GLY A 452 -55.10 -5.46 -2.71
C GLY A 452 -54.44 -4.13 -3.11
N ASN A 453 -53.38 -3.73 -2.38
CA ASN A 453 -52.54 -2.55 -2.68
C ASN A 453 -51.37 -2.89 -3.61
N THR A 454 -50.23 -2.20 -3.53
CA THR A 454 -49.16 -2.20 -4.56
C THR A 454 -47.75 -2.38 -3.94
N ALA A 455 -47.12 -3.54 -4.16
CA ALA A 455 -45.76 -3.93 -3.75
C ALA A 455 -44.79 -4.00 -4.95
N LEU A 456 -44.72 -2.91 -5.72
CA LEU A 456 -44.01 -2.83 -7.00
C LEU A 456 -42.53 -3.17 -6.92
N TYR A 457 -41.82 -2.70 -5.88
CA TYR A 457 -40.37 -2.87 -5.78
C TYR A 457 -39.97 -4.30 -5.43
N ASP A 458 -40.77 -4.97 -4.59
CA ASP A 458 -40.58 -6.39 -4.28
C ASP A 458 -40.86 -7.24 -5.53
N ALA A 459 -41.87 -6.87 -6.33
CA ALA A 459 -42.21 -7.56 -7.57
C ALA A 459 -41.09 -7.48 -8.61
N ILE A 460 -40.43 -6.31 -8.72
CA ILE A 460 -39.23 -6.14 -9.56
C ILE A 460 -38.10 -7.03 -9.05
N ALA A 461 -37.85 -7.07 -7.73
CA ALA A 461 -36.77 -7.87 -7.16
C ALA A 461 -36.97 -9.36 -7.44
N GLN A 462 -38.18 -9.89 -7.21
CA GLN A 462 -38.49 -11.30 -7.50
C GLN A 462 -38.44 -11.62 -9.00
N GLY A 463 -38.91 -10.70 -9.85
CA GLY A 463 -38.77 -10.84 -11.30
C GLY A 463 -37.31 -10.87 -11.76
N VAL A 464 -36.42 -10.11 -11.11
CA VAL A 464 -34.97 -10.18 -11.35
C VAL A 464 -34.42 -11.54 -10.89
N ASP A 465 -34.83 -12.01 -9.71
CA ASP A 465 -34.37 -13.29 -9.14
C ASP A 465 -34.69 -14.50 -10.02
N SER A 466 -35.84 -14.47 -10.69
CA SER A 466 -36.28 -15.57 -11.57
C SER A 466 -35.41 -15.71 -12.82
N VAL A 467 -34.86 -14.60 -13.35
CA VAL A 467 -34.08 -14.58 -14.60
C VAL A 467 -32.57 -14.43 -14.41
N GLN A 468 -32.09 -13.93 -13.26
CA GLN A 468 -30.67 -13.57 -13.08
C GLN A 468 -29.68 -14.72 -13.28
N ARG A 469 -30.08 -15.97 -12.96
CA ARG A 469 -29.22 -17.17 -13.09
C ARG A 469 -29.12 -17.71 -14.52
N ARG A 470 -29.82 -17.11 -15.48
CA ARG A 470 -29.78 -17.53 -16.89
C ARG A 470 -28.68 -16.79 -17.65
N SER A 471 -28.07 -17.45 -18.62
CA SER A 471 -27.22 -16.81 -19.62
C SER A 471 -28.07 -16.16 -20.72
N GLY A 472 -27.49 -15.20 -21.43
CA GLY A 472 -28.14 -14.52 -22.53
C GLY A 472 -28.96 -13.28 -22.11
N ARG A 473 -29.92 -12.93 -22.96
CA ARG A 473 -30.72 -11.71 -22.79
C ARG A 473 -31.82 -11.91 -21.75
N ARG A 474 -31.78 -11.09 -20.70
CA ARG A 474 -32.65 -11.13 -19.53
C ARG A 474 -33.36 -9.79 -19.34
N ALA A 475 -34.68 -9.82 -19.18
CA ALA A 475 -35.43 -8.60 -18.92
C ALA A 475 -36.63 -8.85 -18.00
N VAL A 476 -36.91 -7.86 -17.16
CA VAL A 476 -38.18 -7.74 -16.43
C VAL A 476 -39.04 -6.74 -17.17
N ILE A 477 -40.28 -7.08 -17.49
CA ILE A 477 -41.27 -6.16 -18.04
C ILE A 477 -42.35 -5.97 -16.99
N VAL A 478 -42.43 -4.75 -16.47
CA VAL A 478 -43.32 -4.39 -15.39
C VAL A 478 -44.44 -3.52 -15.92
N LEU A 479 -45.68 -3.87 -15.65
CA LEU A 479 -46.85 -3.06 -15.93
C LEU A 479 -47.46 -2.61 -14.60
N SER A 480 -47.62 -1.31 -14.39
CA SER A 480 -48.21 -0.73 -13.18
C SER A 480 -48.84 0.64 -13.47
N ASP A 481 -49.89 1.00 -12.74
CA ASP A 481 -50.58 2.28 -12.86
C ASP A 481 -50.19 3.30 -11.77
N GLY A 482 -49.42 2.92 -10.74
CA GLY A 482 -48.82 3.91 -9.84
C GLY A 482 -48.52 3.44 -8.41
N ILE A 483 -47.79 4.34 -7.72
CA ILE A 483 -47.27 4.37 -6.33
C ILE A 483 -47.22 3.02 -5.58
N SER A 484 -45.99 2.57 -5.29
CA SER A 484 -45.72 1.51 -4.31
C SER A 484 -46.03 2.03 -2.91
N ASN A 485 -46.96 1.36 -2.21
CA ASN A 485 -47.45 1.76 -0.90
C ASN A 485 -46.99 0.80 0.21
N ARG A 486 -46.46 -0.38 -0.18
CA ARG A 486 -45.99 -1.45 0.71
C ARG A 486 -44.75 -2.14 0.13
N GLY A 487 -44.03 -2.88 0.98
CA GLY A 487 -42.91 -3.74 0.59
C GLY A 487 -41.63 -3.50 1.38
N VAL A 488 -40.69 -4.45 1.30
CA VAL A 488 -39.39 -4.40 2.01
C VAL A 488 -38.32 -3.68 1.17
N TYR A 489 -38.41 -3.77 -0.16
CA TYR A 489 -37.50 -3.09 -1.06
C TYR A 489 -37.86 -1.61 -1.23
N THR A 490 -36.86 -0.74 -1.13
CA THR A 490 -36.97 0.63 -1.62
C THR A 490 -36.68 0.66 -3.13
N ILE A 491 -37.10 1.73 -3.80
CA ILE A 491 -36.78 1.97 -5.22
C ILE A 491 -35.26 1.90 -5.48
N GLU A 492 -34.41 2.40 -4.57
CA GLU A 492 -32.95 2.30 -4.70
C GLU A 492 -32.47 0.85 -4.62
N ARG A 493 -32.99 0.04 -3.68
CA ARG A 493 -32.60 -1.36 -3.54
C ARG A 493 -33.04 -2.18 -4.75
N ALA A 494 -34.23 -1.93 -5.29
CA ALA A 494 -34.71 -2.61 -6.49
C ALA A 494 -33.86 -2.26 -7.74
N ILE A 495 -33.48 -0.99 -7.91
CA ILE A 495 -32.57 -0.56 -8.98
C ILE A 495 -31.18 -1.19 -8.80
N GLU A 496 -30.62 -1.13 -7.60
CA GLU A 496 -29.31 -1.70 -7.29
C GLU A 496 -29.28 -3.20 -7.56
N HIS A 497 -30.32 -3.93 -7.13
CA HIS A 497 -30.46 -5.37 -7.35
C HIS A 497 -30.50 -5.70 -8.84
N ALA A 498 -31.40 -5.06 -9.61
CA ALA A 498 -31.50 -5.26 -11.05
C ALA A 498 -30.18 -4.95 -11.79
N THR A 499 -29.49 -3.86 -11.40
CA THR A 499 -28.21 -3.48 -12.01
C THR A 499 -27.08 -4.45 -11.66
N LYS A 500 -26.99 -4.94 -10.41
CA LYS A 500 -26.00 -5.95 -9.99
C LYS A 500 -26.24 -7.32 -10.63
N SER A 501 -27.50 -7.69 -10.83
CA SER A 501 -27.87 -8.94 -11.51
C SER A 501 -27.80 -8.83 -13.04
N TYR A 502 -27.44 -7.66 -13.58
CA TYR A 502 -27.37 -7.33 -15.01
C TYR A 502 -28.68 -7.64 -15.75
N VAL A 503 -29.82 -7.29 -15.15
CA VAL A 503 -31.15 -7.49 -15.74
C VAL A 503 -31.75 -6.12 -16.09
N SER A 504 -32.19 -5.96 -17.35
CA SER A 504 -32.87 -4.72 -17.76
C SER A 504 -34.32 -4.72 -17.27
N VAL A 505 -34.77 -3.61 -16.69
CA VAL A 505 -36.18 -3.45 -16.29
C VAL A 505 -36.88 -2.50 -17.25
N TYR A 506 -37.84 -3.01 -18.00
CA TYR A 506 -38.78 -2.22 -18.80
C TYR A 506 -40.00 -1.94 -17.95
N VAL A 507 -40.43 -0.68 -17.93
CA VAL A 507 -41.57 -0.26 -17.11
C VAL A 507 -42.61 0.36 -18.02
N ILE A 508 -43.84 -0.10 -17.89
CA ILE A 508 -45.00 0.38 -18.61
C ILE A 508 -45.95 1.02 -17.60
N GLY A 509 -46.11 2.34 -17.70
CA GLY A 509 -47.11 3.09 -16.97
C GLY A 509 -48.44 3.07 -17.71
N LEU A 510 -49.51 2.64 -17.06
CA LEU A 510 -50.86 2.59 -17.62
C LEU A 510 -51.80 3.55 -16.88
N GLY A 511 -52.47 4.45 -17.60
CA GLY A 511 -53.45 5.39 -17.04
C GLY A 511 -52.92 6.81 -16.83
N GLU A 512 -53.81 7.76 -16.58
CA GLU A 512 -53.47 9.20 -16.54
C GLU A 512 -52.80 9.65 -15.22
N ASP A 513 -53.07 8.94 -14.11
CA ASP A 513 -52.57 9.28 -12.76
C ASP A 513 -51.15 8.77 -12.46
N VAL A 514 -50.43 8.27 -13.47
CA VAL A 514 -49.12 7.64 -13.29
C VAL A 514 -48.05 8.68 -12.98
N ARG A 515 -47.38 8.54 -11.83
CA ARG A 515 -46.18 9.34 -11.49
C ARG A 515 -44.95 8.91 -12.30
N THR A 516 -44.83 9.46 -13.50
CA THR A 516 -43.81 9.16 -14.54
C THR A 516 -42.37 9.17 -14.02
N ALA A 517 -41.98 10.17 -13.22
CA ALA A 517 -40.58 10.38 -12.82
C ALA A 517 -39.94 9.20 -12.06
N ARG A 518 -40.69 8.47 -11.22
CA ARG A 518 -40.14 7.33 -10.44
C ARG A 518 -39.96 6.09 -11.31
N LEU A 519 -40.94 5.79 -12.15
CA LEU A 519 -40.94 4.64 -13.05
C LEU A 519 -39.89 4.80 -14.15
N GLU A 520 -39.77 6.01 -14.68
CA GLU A 520 -38.74 6.38 -15.64
C GLU A 520 -37.33 6.17 -15.07
N ARG A 521 -37.12 6.56 -13.81
CA ARG A 521 -35.83 6.38 -13.12
C ARG A 521 -35.42 4.90 -13.04
N ILE A 522 -36.36 4.00 -12.72
CA ILE A 522 -36.10 2.55 -12.63
C ILE A 522 -35.66 2.03 -14.00
N ALA A 523 -36.44 2.32 -15.04
CA ALA A 523 -36.14 1.82 -16.37
C ALA A 523 -34.82 2.39 -16.91
N HIS A 524 -34.57 3.69 -16.70
CA HIS A 524 -33.35 4.33 -17.17
C HIS A 524 -32.10 3.77 -16.48
N LYS A 525 -32.10 3.66 -15.14
CA LYS A 525 -30.92 3.21 -14.35
C LYS A 525 -30.59 1.73 -14.54
N THR A 526 -31.58 0.88 -14.82
CA THR A 526 -31.38 -0.56 -15.10
C THR A 526 -31.08 -0.85 -16.58
N GLY A 527 -31.11 0.18 -17.43
CA GLY A 527 -30.84 0.06 -18.86
C GLY A 527 -32.01 -0.36 -19.74
N GLY A 528 -33.20 -0.53 -19.17
CA GLY A 528 -34.44 -0.70 -19.91
C GLY A 528 -34.99 0.63 -20.43
N THR A 529 -36.29 0.67 -20.72
CA THR A 529 -36.99 1.86 -21.21
C THR A 529 -38.34 1.98 -20.54
N TYR A 530 -38.72 3.22 -20.20
CA TYR A 530 -40.04 3.53 -19.71
C TYR A 530 -40.97 3.81 -20.89
N PHE A 531 -42.16 3.25 -20.82
CA PHE A 531 -43.25 3.50 -21.75
C PHE A 531 -44.45 3.97 -20.97
N PHE A 532 -45.19 4.92 -21.54
CA PHE A 532 -46.41 5.44 -20.97
C PHE A 532 -47.53 5.28 -21.98
N THR A 533 -48.70 4.85 -21.51
CA THR A 533 -49.93 4.87 -22.30
C THR A 533 -51.10 5.31 -21.42
N PRO A 534 -51.83 6.38 -21.81
CA PRO A 534 -53.00 6.82 -21.06
C PRO A 534 -54.17 5.85 -21.23
N SER A 535 -54.28 5.22 -22.40
CA SER A 535 -55.31 4.23 -22.72
C SER A 535 -54.76 2.82 -22.78
N ALA A 536 -55.64 1.86 -22.52
CA ALA A 536 -55.30 0.45 -22.52
C ALA A 536 -55.12 -0.14 -23.93
N GLU A 537 -55.58 0.55 -24.97
CA GLU A 537 -55.42 0.20 -26.39
C GLU A 537 -53.97 0.37 -26.88
N GLY A 538 -53.26 1.39 -26.38
CA GLY A 538 -51.84 1.62 -26.71
C GLY A 538 -50.89 0.59 -26.10
N LEU A 539 -51.35 -0.18 -25.11
CA LEU A 539 -50.54 -1.15 -24.38
C LEU A 539 -50.01 -2.28 -25.28
N LEU A 540 -50.83 -2.74 -26.21
CA LEU A 540 -50.46 -3.80 -27.16
C LEU A 540 -49.26 -3.38 -28.02
N GLY A 541 -49.31 -2.17 -28.57
CA GLY A 541 -48.24 -1.60 -29.39
C GLY A 541 -46.94 -1.38 -28.62
N ILE A 542 -47.01 -1.11 -27.32
CA ILE A 542 -45.84 -1.01 -26.44
C ILE A 542 -45.14 -2.37 -26.30
N TYR A 543 -45.88 -3.44 -25.98
CA TYR A 543 -45.31 -4.78 -25.86
C TYR A 543 -44.67 -5.26 -27.17
N GLU A 544 -45.30 -4.99 -28.30
CA GLU A 544 -44.73 -5.28 -29.63
C GLU A 544 -43.46 -4.48 -29.89
N THR A 545 -43.43 -3.21 -29.48
CA THR A 545 -42.25 -2.35 -29.59
C THR A 545 -41.12 -2.83 -28.71
N ILE A 546 -41.39 -3.26 -27.46
CA ILE A 546 -40.41 -3.86 -26.55
C ILE A 546 -39.83 -5.13 -27.18
N SER A 547 -40.69 -6.03 -27.66
CA SER A 547 -40.27 -7.26 -28.34
C SER A 547 -39.38 -6.97 -29.54
N ARG A 548 -39.79 -6.01 -30.40
CA ARG A 548 -39.02 -5.60 -31.58
C ARG A 548 -37.68 -4.98 -31.20
N ARG A 549 -37.61 -4.17 -30.14
CA ARG A 549 -36.37 -3.55 -29.66
C ARG A 549 -35.40 -4.61 -29.15
N ILE A 550 -35.82 -5.45 -28.20
CA ILE A 550 -34.97 -6.51 -27.62
C ILE A 550 -34.42 -7.43 -28.72
N LYS A 551 -35.25 -7.83 -29.68
CA LYS A 551 -34.85 -8.75 -30.75
C LYS A 551 -33.95 -8.11 -31.82
N ASN A 552 -33.82 -6.78 -31.87
CA ASN A 552 -32.97 -6.07 -32.83
C ASN A 552 -31.77 -5.38 -32.15
N GLU A 553 -31.45 -5.74 -30.90
CA GLU A 553 -30.21 -5.31 -30.26
C GLU A 553 -28.99 -5.97 -30.90
N TYR A 554 -27.84 -5.31 -30.78
CA TYR A 554 -26.54 -5.87 -31.09
C TYR A 554 -25.93 -6.52 -29.87
N VAL A 555 -25.37 -7.71 -30.04
CA VAL A 555 -24.50 -8.36 -29.07
C VAL A 555 -23.06 -8.07 -29.46
N VAL A 556 -22.34 -7.35 -28.60
CA VAL A 556 -20.92 -7.03 -28.76
C VAL A 556 -20.14 -7.84 -27.72
N SER A 557 -19.27 -8.73 -28.19
CA SER A 557 -18.43 -9.58 -27.36
C SER A 557 -17.00 -9.05 -27.35
N TYR A 558 -16.41 -8.92 -26.17
CA TYR A 558 -15.00 -8.54 -26.00
C TYR A 558 -14.40 -9.27 -24.80
N ASP A 559 -13.08 -9.44 -24.81
CA ASP A 559 -12.39 -9.93 -23.62
C ASP A 559 -12.07 -8.77 -22.70
N THR A 560 -12.57 -8.87 -21.47
CA THR A 560 -12.13 -7.97 -20.41
C THR A 560 -10.71 -8.37 -19.99
N LYS A 561 -9.82 -7.39 -19.87
CA LYS A 561 -8.53 -7.64 -19.22
C LYS A 561 -8.81 -7.77 -17.73
N GLN A 562 -8.71 -8.99 -17.21
CA GLN A 562 -8.90 -9.27 -15.78
C GLN A 562 -7.99 -8.34 -14.96
N ARG A 563 -8.56 -7.49 -14.07
CA ARG A 563 -7.95 -6.99 -12.81
C ARG A 563 -8.71 -5.83 -12.14
N GLY A 564 -8.90 -5.95 -10.81
CA GLY A 564 -8.88 -4.89 -9.80
C GLY A 564 -10.08 -3.94 -9.62
N THR A 565 -10.94 -3.75 -10.61
CA THR A 565 -12.02 -2.74 -10.51
C THR A 565 -13.39 -3.40 -10.39
N TYR A 566 -14.04 -3.23 -9.22
CA TYR A 566 -15.39 -3.76 -8.97
C TYR A 566 -16.45 -3.16 -9.91
N LEU A 567 -16.24 -1.91 -10.36
CA LEU A 567 -17.10 -1.22 -11.31
C LEU A 567 -16.32 -0.94 -12.59
N ARG A 568 -16.68 -1.60 -13.69
CA ARG A 568 -16.03 -1.39 -14.99
C ARG A 568 -16.87 -0.46 -15.85
N ASN A 569 -16.30 0.69 -16.19
CA ASN A 569 -16.90 1.69 -17.06
C ASN A 569 -16.63 1.32 -18.51
N VAL A 570 -17.69 0.98 -19.23
CA VAL A 570 -17.63 0.66 -20.65
C VAL A 570 -18.09 1.87 -21.45
N ASP A 571 -17.17 2.40 -22.23
CA ASP A 571 -17.42 3.46 -23.20
C ASP A 571 -17.50 2.81 -24.59
N LEU A 572 -18.68 2.86 -25.20
CA LEU A 572 -18.90 2.35 -26.55
C LEU A 572 -19.19 3.54 -27.47
N ARG A 573 -18.41 3.66 -28.54
CA ARG A 573 -18.54 4.71 -29.55
C ARG A 573 -18.78 4.10 -30.91
N ILE A 574 -19.81 4.55 -31.62
CA ILE A 574 -19.93 4.28 -33.05
C ILE A 574 -18.91 5.15 -33.79
N VAL A 575 -18.15 4.56 -34.71
CA VAL A 575 -17.17 5.28 -35.53
C VAL A 575 -17.89 6.38 -36.29
N ARG A 576 -17.46 7.64 -36.10
CA ARG A 576 -18.16 8.84 -36.59
C ARG A 576 -19.62 8.94 -36.13
N GLY A 577 -19.94 8.47 -34.92
CA GLY A 577 -21.30 8.50 -34.37
C GLY A 577 -21.34 8.80 -32.86
N PRO A 578 -22.50 8.60 -32.23
CA PRO A 578 -22.72 8.90 -30.82
C PRO A 578 -21.95 7.91 -29.93
N THR A 579 -21.76 8.32 -28.68
CA THR A 579 -21.07 7.52 -27.65
C THR A 579 -22.04 7.25 -26.50
N THR A 580 -22.00 6.04 -25.97
CA THR A 580 -22.70 5.66 -24.74
C THR A 580 -21.71 5.21 -23.70
N LYS A 581 -22.03 5.47 -22.45
CA LYS A 581 -21.27 4.97 -21.30
C LYS A 581 -22.19 4.16 -20.40
N ARG A 582 -21.71 3.02 -19.94
CA ARG A 582 -22.40 2.27 -18.88
C ARG A 582 -21.41 1.45 -18.08
N ALA A 583 -21.65 1.37 -16.79
CA ALA A 583 -20.84 0.56 -15.91
C ALA A 583 -21.50 -0.80 -15.63
N TYR A 584 -20.67 -1.82 -15.42
CA TYR A 584 -21.10 -3.11 -14.89
C TYR A 584 -20.24 -3.51 -13.70
N PHE A 585 -20.86 -4.21 -12.75
CA PHE A 585 -20.13 -4.75 -11.61
C PHE A 585 -19.33 -5.98 -12.02
N GLN A 586 -18.14 -6.21 -11.48
CA GLN A 586 -17.41 -7.46 -11.70
C GLN A 586 -17.81 -8.47 -10.62
N PRO A 587 -18.25 -9.70 -10.96
CA PRO A 587 -18.78 -10.67 -9.99
C PRO A 587 -17.73 -11.16 -8.99
N GLU A 588 -16.45 -11.17 -9.38
CA GLU A 588 -15.31 -11.43 -8.50
C GLU A 588 -14.28 -10.31 -8.66
N SER A 589 -14.18 -9.42 -7.68
CA SER A 589 -13.06 -8.47 -7.60
C SER A 589 -12.32 -8.69 -6.30
N SER A 590 -11.01 -8.87 -6.41
CA SER A 590 -10.09 -8.62 -5.31
C SER A 590 -9.30 -7.36 -5.59
N LEU A 591 -8.83 -6.71 -4.52
CA LEU A 591 -7.88 -5.60 -4.57
C LEU A 591 -6.57 -5.93 -5.33
N PHE A 592 -6.32 -7.21 -5.66
CA PHE A 592 -5.05 -7.70 -6.20
C PHE A 592 -5.17 -8.50 -7.51
N GLY A 593 -6.39 -8.69 -8.04
CA GLY A 593 -6.64 -9.45 -9.28
C GLY A 593 -6.45 -10.96 -9.13
N ALA A 594 -7.37 -11.76 -9.67
CA ALA A 594 -7.30 -13.21 -9.62
C ALA A 594 -6.48 -13.79 -10.79
N GLY A 595 -5.76 -14.89 -10.54
CA GLY A 595 -5.70 -16.00 -11.50
C GLY A 595 -4.39 -16.33 -12.23
N GLY A 596 -3.21 -15.98 -11.70
CA GLY A 596 -1.94 -16.51 -12.23
C GLY A 596 -1.23 -17.35 -11.17
N SER A 597 -0.76 -18.55 -11.52
CA SER A 597 0.17 -19.29 -10.66
C SER A 597 1.43 -18.45 -10.47
N VAL A 598 1.85 -18.30 -9.21
CA VAL A 598 3.08 -17.58 -8.88
C VAL A 598 4.25 -18.40 -9.42
N PRO A 599 5.11 -17.86 -10.31
CA PRO A 599 6.27 -18.59 -10.78
C PRO A 599 7.15 -18.99 -9.59
N GLY A 600 7.66 -20.22 -9.55
CA GLY A 600 8.45 -20.71 -8.39
C GLY A 600 9.66 -19.84 -8.05
N TRP A 601 10.25 -19.14 -9.03
CA TRP A 601 11.35 -18.21 -8.80
C TRP A 601 10.93 -16.93 -8.04
N ALA A 602 9.64 -16.57 -8.02
CA ALA A 602 9.17 -15.37 -7.31
C ALA A 602 9.43 -15.46 -5.80
N PHE A 603 9.47 -16.67 -5.23
CA PHE A 603 9.85 -16.92 -3.83
C PHE A 603 11.30 -16.51 -3.50
N LEU A 604 12.12 -16.19 -4.52
CA LEU A 604 13.45 -15.62 -4.32
C LEU A 604 13.39 -14.12 -3.95
N ILE A 605 12.30 -13.40 -4.21
CA ILE A 605 12.19 -11.96 -3.93
C ILE A 605 12.31 -11.63 -2.43
N PRO A 606 11.66 -12.35 -1.49
CA PRO A 606 11.91 -12.16 -0.07
C PRO A 606 13.38 -12.41 0.33
N LEU A 607 14.01 -13.44 -0.24
CA LEU A 607 15.42 -13.77 0.01
C LEU A 607 16.34 -12.65 -0.51
N VAL A 608 16.14 -12.20 -1.75
CA VAL A 608 16.89 -11.11 -2.37
C VAL A 608 16.65 -9.79 -1.64
N SER A 609 15.44 -9.56 -1.12
CA SER A 609 15.13 -8.35 -0.34
C SER A 609 15.88 -8.34 1.00
N MET A 610 15.99 -9.49 1.65
CA MET A 610 16.78 -9.66 2.87
C MET A 610 18.29 -9.52 2.60
N VAL A 611 18.80 -10.16 1.53
CA VAL A 611 20.20 -10.03 1.10
C VAL A 611 20.50 -8.58 0.68
N GLY A 612 19.58 -7.91 0.02
CA GLY A 612 19.69 -6.50 -0.37
C GLY A 612 19.76 -5.58 0.84
N LEU A 613 18.91 -5.79 1.86
CA LEU A 613 18.96 -5.05 3.12
C LEU A 613 20.32 -5.21 3.80
N VAL A 614 20.84 -6.44 3.85
CA VAL A 614 22.16 -6.75 4.39
C VAL A 614 23.27 -6.15 3.51
N GLY A 615 23.18 -6.25 2.20
CA GLY A 615 24.18 -5.77 1.24
C GLY A 615 24.32 -4.24 1.24
N VAL A 616 23.21 -3.50 1.35
CA VAL A 616 23.24 -2.03 1.51
C VAL A 616 23.81 -1.67 2.88
N SER A 617 23.51 -2.45 3.91
CA SER A 617 24.15 -2.31 5.22
C SER A 617 25.66 -2.61 5.19
N LEU A 618 26.12 -3.52 4.31
CA LEU A 618 27.53 -3.88 4.14
C LEU A 618 28.28 -2.92 3.20
N ARG A 619 27.65 -2.29 2.21
CA ARG A 619 28.31 -1.29 1.33
C ARG A 619 28.75 -0.03 2.06
N ASN A 620 28.08 0.32 3.16
CA ASN A 620 28.55 1.38 4.07
C ASN A 620 29.78 0.98 4.92
N ILE A 621 30.31 -0.24 4.73
CA ILE A 621 31.42 -0.80 5.54
C ILE A 621 32.76 -0.71 4.82
N GLU A 622 32.82 -0.37 3.53
CA GLU A 622 34.09 0.05 2.93
C GLU A 622 34.40 1.51 3.30
N ARG A 623 34.71 1.75 4.57
CA ARG A 623 35.68 2.79 4.88
C ARG A 623 37.01 2.30 4.30
N GLN A 624 37.34 2.76 3.10
CA GLN A 624 38.71 2.73 2.62
C GLN A 624 39.58 3.43 3.68
N TYR A 625 40.40 2.67 4.39
CA TYR A 625 41.45 3.25 5.23
C TYR A 625 42.51 3.84 4.30
N SER A 626 42.30 5.10 3.90
CA SER A 626 43.28 5.93 3.19
C SER A 626 44.48 6.30 4.08
N ALA A 627 44.43 5.98 5.38
CA ALA A 627 45.44 6.28 6.38
C ALA A 627 45.98 4.98 7.03
N GLY A 628 47.22 5.04 7.54
CA GLY A 628 47.84 3.95 8.29
C GLY A 628 47.10 3.76 9.61
N HIS A 629 47.02 2.54 10.10
CA HIS A 629 46.12 2.17 11.18
C HIS A 629 46.86 1.35 12.25
N LEU A 630 46.61 1.63 13.53
CA LEU A 630 47.20 0.93 14.67
C LEU A 630 46.14 0.07 15.37
N SER A 631 46.38 -1.24 15.46
CA SER A 631 45.48 -2.20 16.11
C SER A 631 46.18 -2.89 17.27
N ILE A 632 45.64 -2.79 18.48
CA ILE A 632 46.20 -3.49 19.66
C ILE A 632 45.82 -4.98 19.59
N VAL A 633 46.83 -5.86 19.52
CA VAL A 633 46.65 -7.32 19.33
C VAL A 633 46.84 -8.11 20.63
N SER A 634 47.60 -7.60 21.60
CA SER A 634 47.71 -8.21 22.94
C SER A 634 47.96 -7.17 24.04
N GLY A 635 47.37 -7.40 25.22
CA GLY A 635 47.41 -6.54 26.42
C GLY A 635 46.04 -6.47 27.10
N ARG A 636 45.94 -6.04 28.37
CA ARG A 636 44.66 -5.90 29.14
C ARG A 636 43.78 -4.71 28.67
N ALA A 637 43.83 -4.37 27.38
CA ALA A 637 43.00 -3.35 26.76
C ALA A 637 42.04 -3.99 25.74
N SER A 638 40.81 -3.46 25.65
CA SER A 638 39.86 -3.80 24.59
C SER A 638 40.50 -3.59 23.22
N ARG A 639 40.37 -4.53 22.26
CA ARG A 639 40.83 -4.39 20.85
C ARG A 639 40.53 -2.97 20.36
N LYS A 640 41.55 -2.12 20.33
CA LYS A 640 41.47 -0.69 19.98
C LYS A 640 42.15 -0.51 18.64
N GLU A 641 41.45 0.20 17.77
CA GLU A 641 41.78 0.42 16.37
C GLU A 641 41.80 1.94 16.15
N ILE A 642 42.93 2.51 15.73
CA ILE A 642 43.12 3.96 15.58
C ILE A 642 43.78 4.29 14.24
N ASP A 643 43.18 5.24 13.51
CA ASP A 643 43.75 5.86 12.31
C ASP A 643 44.88 6.84 12.65
N VAL A 644 46.04 6.65 12.02
CA VAL A 644 47.18 7.57 12.05
C VAL A 644 46.98 8.65 10.98
N SER A 645 46.06 9.58 11.26
CA SER A 645 45.82 10.76 10.40
C SER A 645 46.70 11.95 10.75
N ALA A 646 47.25 11.99 11.97
CA ALA A 646 48.16 13.00 12.50
C ALA A 646 49.16 12.33 13.48
N ASN A 647 49.87 13.11 14.30
CA ASN A 647 50.74 12.58 15.35
C ASN A 647 49.91 11.81 16.40
N VAL A 648 50.13 10.50 16.48
CA VAL A 648 49.47 9.58 17.42
C VAL A 648 50.44 9.26 18.54
N THR A 649 50.20 9.82 19.71
CA THR A 649 50.96 9.52 20.92
C THR A 649 50.47 8.22 21.58
N LEU A 650 51.41 7.47 22.15
CA LEU A 650 51.24 6.18 22.81
C LEU A 650 51.80 6.29 24.23
N GLY A 651 51.08 5.83 25.25
CA GLY A 651 51.60 5.85 26.61
C GLY A 651 50.54 5.57 27.66
N ARG A 652 50.96 5.51 28.92
CA ARG A 652 50.09 5.20 30.06
C ARG A 652 49.13 6.35 30.40
N ASP A 653 49.48 7.58 30.04
CA ASP A 653 48.65 8.76 30.23
C ASP A 653 47.45 8.75 29.27
N GLU A 654 46.27 9.14 29.77
CA GLU A 654 45.02 9.19 29.02
C GLU A 654 44.99 10.27 27.93
N ARG A 655 45.91 11.24 27.97
CA ARG A 655 46.12 12.26 26.94
C ARG A 655 46.75 11.68 25.67
N ASN A 656 47.29 10.46 25.72
CA ASN A 656 47.80 9.78 24.53
C ASN A 656 46.66 9.31 23.63
N ALA A 657 46.83 9.50 22.33
CA ALA A 657 45.87 9.00 21.33
C ALA A 657 45.62 7.48 21.49
N VAL A 658 46.68 6.71 21.77
CA VAL A 658 46.62 5.31 22.15
C VAL A 658 47.06 5.14 23.61
N GLY A 659 46.10 5.22 24.52
CA GLY A 659 46.31 4.91 25.94
C GLY A 659 46.60 3.42 26.18
N LEU A 660 47.77 3.15 26.78
CA LEU A 660 48.29 1.83 27.14
C LEU A 660 48.24 1.66 28.66
N PHE A 661 47.02 1.53 29.18
CA PHE A 661 46.73 1.59 30.61
C PHE A 661 47.06 0.28 31.35
N LYS A 662 47.28 0.36 32.67
CA LYS A 662 47.47 -0.79 33.58
C LYS A 662 48.78 -1.59 33.41
N ASP A 663 49.81 -1.00 32.83
CA ASP A 663 51.18 -1.53 32.85
C ASP A 663 52.14 -0.47 33.38
N ASN A 664 52.80 -0.76 34.50
CA ASN A 664 53.74 0.17 35.14
C ASN A 664 55.06 0.31 34.36
N GLN A 665 55.34 -0.58 33.40
CA GLN A 665 56.49 -0.47 32.52
C GLN A 665 56.26 0.54 31.38
N VAL A 666 55.03 1.03 31.21
CA VAL A 666 54.70 2.02 30.19
C VAL A 666 54.77 3.43 30.78
N ALA A 667 55.69 4.25 30.29
CA ALA A 667 55.79 5.68 30.63
C ALA A 667 54.50 6.47 30.33
N GLN A 668 54.32 7.61 31.00
CA GLN A 668 53.17 8.50 30.77
C GLN A 668 53.04 8.89 29.29
N TYR A 669 54.10 9.38 28.67
CA TYR A 669 54.23 9.56 27.22
C TYR A 669 55.35 8.62 26.75
N HIS A 670 54.99 7.54 26.06
CA HIS A 670 55.94 6.46 25.78
C HIS A 670 56.53 6.53 24.38
N ALA A 671 55.66 6.58 23.37
CA ALA A 671 56.06 6.62 21.98
C ALA A 671 55.15 7.56 21.19
N GLU A 672 55.57 7.91 19.98
CA GLU A 672 54.77 8.69 19.04
C GLU A 672 54.87 8.06 17.67
N VAL A 673 53.72 7.85 17.02
CA VAL A 673 53.63 7.43 15.63
C VAL A 673 53.17 8.63 14.81
N ARG A 674 53.93 8.99 13.78
CA ARG A 674 53.64 10.16 12.94
C ARG A 674 53.83 9.84 11.47
N LYS A 675 53.15 10.60 10.62
CA LYS A 675 53.26 10.48 9.16
C LYS A 675 54.19 11.58 8.66
N ILE A 676 55.34 11.19 8.10
CA ILE A 676 56.34 12.10 7.52
C ILE A 676 56.52 11.73 6.05
N ASN A 677 56.33 12.69 5.13
CA ASN A 677 56.54 12.50 3.68
C ASN A 677 55.86 11.24 3.12
N GLY A 678 54.62 10.97 3.55
CA GLY A 678 53.85 9.79 3.10
C GLY A 678 54.23 8.45 3.75
N SER A 679 55.29 8.41 4.57
CA SER A 679 55.72 7.24 5.35
C SER A 679 55.32 7.38 6.82
N TYR A 680 55.02 6.27 7.49
CA TYR A 680 54.74 6.27 8.93
C TYR A 680 56.01 5.93 9.69
N VAL A 681 56.28 6.65 10.78
CA VAL A 681 57.43 6.39 11.66
C VAL A 681 56.96 6.32 13.11
N VAL A 682 57.61 5.48 13.92
CA VAL A 682 57.47 5.44 15.37
C VAL A 682 58.75 5.93 16.03
N ALA A 683 58.60 6.75 17.07
CA ALA A 683 59.70 7.26 17.88
C ALA A 683 59.44 6.97 19.35
N ASP A 684 60.45 6.47 20.06
CA ASP A 684 60.42 6.39 21.52
C ASP A 684 60.66 7.77 22.14
N LYS A 685 59.98 8.10 23.25
CA LYS A 685 60.11 9.39 23.93
C LYS A 685 61.14 9.41 25.06
N GLY A 686 62.17 8.57 24.98
CA GLY A 686 63.24 8.49 25.98
C GLY A 686 62.85 7.66 27.19
N THR A 687 62.08 6.59 26.99
CA THR A 687 61.55 5.76 28.06
C THR A 687 62.55 4.71 28.53
N SER A 688 62.50 4.36 29.82
CA SER A 688 63.37 3.35 30.41
C SER A 688 63.09 1.93 29.89
N ALA A 689 61.81 1.59 29.65
CA ALA A 689 61.41 0.29 29.10
C ALA A 689 61.66 0.17 27.58
N GLY A 690 61.63 1.29 26.85
CA GLY A 690 61.86 1.39 25.42
C GLY A 690 60.72 0.87 24.55
N THR A 691 60.64 1.40 23.34
CA THR A 691 59.74 0.96 22.27
C THR A 691 60.45 -0.02 21.34
N TYR A 692 59.76 -1.08 20.93
CA TYR A 692 60.30 -2.11 20.02
C TYR A 692 59.46 -2.18 18.75
N VAL A 693 60.07 -2.42 17.59
CA VAL A 693 59.36 -2.79 16.36
C VAL A 693 59.91 -4.12 15.87
N ASN A 694 59.03 -5.12 15.72
CA ASN A 694 59.40 -6.49 15.37
C ASN A 694 60.54 -7.04 16.25
N ARG A 695 60.45 -6.83 17.57
CA ARG A 695 61.44 -7.20 18.61
C ARG A 695 62.76 -6.42 18.63
N ASN A 696 63.01 -5.55 17.67
CA ASN A 696 64.20 -4.69 17.67
C ASN A 696 63.89 -3.35 18.34
N LYS A 697 64.73 -2.93 19.30
CA LYS A 697 64.57 -1.66 20.04
C LYS A 697 64.68 -0.46 19.08
N VAL A 698 63.83 0.54 19.27
CA VAL A 698 63.83 1.77 18.47
C VAL A 698 64.84 2.76 19.07
N SER A 699 65.85 3.12 18.29
CA SER A 699 66.82 4.18 18.61
C SER A 699 66.53 5.40 17.72
N GLY A 700 65.88 6.43 18.26
CA GLY A 700 65.41 7.58 17.48
C GLY A 700 64.09 7.31 16.78
N GLU A 701 64.05 7.45 15.45
CA GLU A 701 62.85 7.25 14.63
C GLU A 701 62.98 6.01 13.76
N ARG A 702 61.92 5.20 13.70
CA ARG A 702 61.88 4.00 12.87
C ARG A 702 60.67 3.98 11.96
N LYS A 703 60.92 3.81 10.66
CA LYS A 703 59.86 3.65 9.66
C LYS A 703 59.05 2.38 9.89
N LEU A 704 57.73 2.50 9.76
CA LEU A 704 56.74 1.44 9.86
C LEU A 704 56.26 1.01 8.47
N THR A 705 56.03 -0.28 8.33
CA THR A 705 55.49 -0.96 7.14
C THR A 705 54.28 -1.82 7.52
N ASP A 706 53.39 -2.08 6.56
CA ASP A 706 52.18 -2.88 6.79
C ASP A 706 52.51 -4.24 7.43
N GLY A 707 51.93 -4.50 8.60
CA GLY A 707 52.15 -5.72 9.38
C GLY A 707 53.15 -5.57 10.54
N ASP A 708 53.83 -4.44 10.67
CA ASP A 708 54.82 -4.22 11.74
C ASP A 708 54.19 -4.27 13.13
N VAL A 709 54.88 -4.92 14.07
CA VAL A 709 54.45 -5.06 15.47
C VAL A 709 55.26 -4.12 16.36
N ILE A 710 54.61 -3.07 16.87
CA ILE A 710 55.13 -2.16 17.88
C ILE A 710 54.90 -2.78 19.28
N GLY A 711 55.97 -3.01 20.02
CA GLY A 711 55.97 -3.51 21.39
C GLY A 711 56.27 -2.40 22.39
N ILE A 712 55.40 -2.21 23.38
CA ILE A 712 55.55 -1.23 24.47
C ILE A 712 55.08 -1.91 25.76
N GLY A 713 56.01 -2.20 26.69
CA GLY A 713 55.71 -3.03 27.87
C GLY A 713 55.11 -4.38 27.48
N GLY A 714 53.99 -4.77 28.09
CA GLY A 714 53.20 -5.96 27.73
C GLY A 714 52.30 -5.81 26.49
N PHE A 715 52.25 -4.64 25.85
CA PHE A 715 51.37 -4.38 24.70
C PHE A 715 52.04 -4.70 23.38
N LYS A 716 51.28 -5.36 22.48
CA LYS A 716 51.65 -5.51 21.06
C LYS A 716 50.62 -4.80 20.20
N ILE A 717 51.10 -3.89 19.36
CA ILE A 717 50.29 -3.01 18.52
C ILE A 717 50.73 -3.25 17.08
N VAL A 718 49.81 -3.62 16.21
CA VAL A 718 50.10 -3.87 14.80
C VAL A 718 49.79 -2.63 14.00
N PHE A 719 50.76 -2.20 13.20
CA PHE A 719 50.58 -1.18 12.18
C PHE A 719 50.08 -1.83 10.88
N SER A 720 49.09 -1.21 10.23
CA SER A 720 48.53 -1.71 8.97
C SER A 720 48.26 -0.56 7.99
N GLN A 721 48.53 -0.78 6.70
CA GLN A 721 48.35 0.19 5.63
C GLN A 721 48.06 -0.53 4.29
N GLY A 722 46.93 -0.23 3.65
CA GLY A 722 46.58 -0.76 2.31
C GLY A 722 45.63 -1.97 2.29
N ARG A 723 45.31 -2.48 1.08
CA ARG A 723 44.32 -3.55 0.83
C ARG A 723 44.76 -4.90 1.45
N GLN A 724 43.88 -5.51 2.26
CA GLN A 724 44.09 -6.87 2.80
C GLN A 724 44.06 -7.92 1.68
N ARG A 725 45.09 -8.79 1.60
CA ARG A 725 45.07 -10.04 0.80
C ARG A 725 44.46 -11.18 1.62
N THR A 726 43.93 -12.24 0.99
CA THR A 726 43.34 -13.42 1.66
C THR A 726 44.13 -14.69 1.36
N CYS A 727 44.17 -15.63 2.33
CA CYS A 727 44.96 -16.86 2.27
C CYS A 727 44.28 -17.96 1.45
N SER A 728 45.02 -18.58 0.52
CA SER A 728 44.54 -19.65 -0.36
C SER A 728 44.12 -20.93 0.37
N GLY A 729 44.69 -21.21 1.54
CA GLY A 729 44.37 -22.42 2.31
C GLY A 729 43.14 -22.30 3.23
N CYS A 730 42.88 -21.12 3.81
CA CYS A 730 41.81 -20.96 4.82
C CYS A 730 40.88 -19.76 4.59
N ASN A 731 41.05 -19.04 3.48
CA ASN A 731 40.38 -17.76 3.18
C ASN A 731 40.44 -16.72 4.31
N GLY A 732 41.37 -16.87 5.25
CA GLY A 732 41.61 -15.91 6.32
C GLY A 732 42.36 -14.67 5.79
N PRO A 733 42.17 -13.49 6.40
CA PRO A 733 42.90 -12.28 6.03
C PRO A 733 44.41 -12.46 6.28
N ILE A 734 45.22 -12.25 5.24
CA ILE A 734 46.69 -12.19 5.31
C ILE A 734 47.08 -10.74 5.56
N ARG A 735 47.95 -10.53 6.55
CA ARG A 735 48.58 -9.23 6.83
C ARG A 735 49.96 -9.20 6.16
N GLY A 736 50.17 -8.26 5.24
CA GLY A 736 51.49 -7.93 4.68
C GLY A 736 52.38 -9.10 4.24
N SER A 737 53.69 -8.88 4.19
CA SER A 737 54.74 -9.80 3.68
C SER A 737 54.99 -11.04 4.55
N SER A 738 53.98 -11.57 5.23
CA SER A 738 54.09 -12.81 5.98
C SER A 738 54.26 -13.99 5.02
N LYS A 739 55.43 -14.65 5.05
CA LYS A 739 55.69 -15.88 4.28
C LYS A 739 54.72 -17.01 4.63
N PHE A 740 54.06 -16.95 5.79
CA PHE A 740 53.14 -17.98 6.28
C PHE A 740 51.89 -17.36 6.91
N CYS A 741 50.73 -18.00 6.72
CA CYS A 741 49.47 -17.55 7.29
C CYS A 741 49.42 -17.77 8.80
N PRO A 742 49.17 -16.74 9.63
CA PRO A 742 49.15 -16.87 11.09
C PRO A 742 47.96 -17.67 11.63
N LYS A 743 46.96 -17.97 10.78
CA LYS A 743 45.76 -18.72 11.15
C LYS A 743 45.87 -20.22 10.87
N CYS A 744 46.52 -20.62 9.76
CA CYS A 744 46.58 -22.01 9.32
C CYS A 744 48.00 -22.52 8.99
N GLY A 745 49.02 -21.67 9.09
CA GLY A 745 50.42 -22.06 8.86
C GLY A 745 50.81 -22.26 7.39
N THR A 746 49.88 -22.18 6.44
CA THR A 746 50.16 -22.40 5.01
C THR A 746 51.11 -21.32 4.48
N LYS A 747 52.13 -21.73 3.71
CA LYS A 747 53.09 -20.82 3.05
C LYS A 747 52.33 -20.03 1.99
N ASN A 748 52.42 -18.70 2.05
CA ASN A 748 51.81 -17.84 1.05
C ASN A 748 52.71 -17.84 -0.19
N GLY A 749 52.17 -18.30 -1.32
CA GLY A 749 52.84 -18.35 -2.63
C GLY A 749 52.98 -16.98 -3.27
#